data_AF-A0A2S6NAH3-F1
#
_entry.id   AF-A0A2S6NAH3-F1
#
_cell.length_a   1.000
_cell.length_b   1.000
_cell.length_c   1.000
_cell.angle_alpha   90.00
_cell.angle_beta   90.00
_cell.angle_gamma   90.00
#
_symmetry.space_group_name_H-M   'P 1'
#
loop_
_entity.id
_entity.type
_entity.pdbx_description
1 polymer ?
#
loop_
_entity_poly.entity_id
_entity_poly.type
_entity_poly.pdbx_seq_one_letter_code
_entity_poly.pdbx_strand_id
1 'polypeptide(L)'
;MTAGRDIIGIETPVDPDGFRYATDGNSVGVSTGEFWSGWYYVNGRVATIPSVPFDPSGSGVQYSSWINYGRFFQGFGALGGGNIMLKAGRNVQDVSASLPETIQYSGGQSATGPAATAHYYGGGNLLVEAGNDVLSGVYYVGRGAGLIRAGGDVVADATLYKTVLSYDKLPMSSDPDTGQMIQFSVPLLLAVQDGHISVQAAGSIDLGGIFEPTKIPADLLANELPKSYSQAKAGRTLPSAIGASFESFGANSGVALQSSTGAIAVNSLYQSNGSGDGYTDTLFTHGAIFENYIGGAQPGSLMPPNLSVTALTGDIALASGVPQNQINLYASSTGQLSLIAGGSILGSAANIRHSTDTVPVTVTMLDDASVAPLHVGDDVPVLIYAGKDISGGSYSLLKPARVRAGRDIVNITLTGENNADADITSIVAGRDILARRMPEVIGQFPSGTSTSFTLYGPGDLLIAAGRNLGPFSTYDRVSIAANPDRDMGGGIFAIGDGANSGRTSLPTKFYLPRQGADIALRFGVAGGIDYAAAIASYGDAATAAASGIDVVPSIVPQLEQLVAQLIVKQAKAAGIANPSVAVTLTPAEAAEVFNALPTVAINGKLSALAAKTGLGGLAFDLTPAQFLSLLHQLDAMKLGIDRDFLTLLKQVGLDYNDPSSAYSGKYARAYEAIATLFPASLGYTDNSAGGTGAAPALRRTGDLRMPRTLVETQTGGDIDILGPGGNAYVGSNSADTLTPAQQGILTLQGGSVRTYTDASVLIYQSRVFTEQGGNVEMFSANGDLNAGKGPKSSAAYPPLRLICDSDGYCRVSPTGLVTGAGIGALISVPGQDPTKSNVILTAPHGVIDAGAAGIRVAGDLNLVALQVLNAFNIQVQGVSAGLPVTQGPPVGALTAANNAAGAAAKTAEAPAQPNNSDRPSVIIVEVIGYGGGDDNGARQQPDQPSRYKEKRTYNPNSAFQIVGVGELTDEQKQQLAQSERRRLDER
;
A
#
# COMPACT_ATOMS: atom_id res chain seq x y z
N MET A 1 -32.77 -15.06 31.38
CA MET A 1 -33.89 -14.10 31.54
C MET A 1 -34.67 -14.03 30.25
N THR A 2 -36.00 -13.98 30.33
CA THR A 2 -36.88 -13.75 29.18
C THR A 2 -37.92 -12.70 29.58
N ALA A 3 -38.05 -11.62 28.80
CA ALA A 3 -38.98 -10.53 29.04
C ALA A 3 -39.91 -10.34 27.83
N GLY A 4 -41.21 -10.17 28.07
CA GLY A 4 -42.21 -10.02 27.01
C GLY A 4 -42.12 -8.70 26.22
N ARG A 5 -41.39 -7.69 26.73
CA ARG A 5 -41.13 -6.44 26.02
C ARG A 5 -39.64 -6.09 26.08
N ASP A 6 -39.18 -5.38 27.10
CA ASP A 6 -37.78 -4.92 27.19
C ASP A 6 -37.03 -5.61 28.32
N ILE A 7 -35.70 -5.72 28.18
CA ILE A 7 -34.77 -5.87 29.30
C ILE A 7 -33.98 -4.56 29.37
N ILE A 8 -34.07 -3.85 30.49
CA ILE A 8 -33.42 -2.55 30.70
C ILE A 8 -32.48 -2.70 31.89
N GLY A 9 -31.20 -2.41 31.69
CA GLY A 9 -30.16 -2.38 32.71
C GLY A 9 -29.99 -1.00 33.34
N ILE A 10 -28.84 -0.78 33.98
CA ILE A 10 -28.44 0.50 34.58
C ILE A 10 -26.95 0.67 34.26
N GLU A 11 -26.64 1.37 33.17
CA GLU A 11 -25.26 1.50 32.67
C GLU A 11 -24.47 2.60 33.38
N THR A 12 -25.11 3.74 33.67
CA THR A 12 -24.53 4.85 34.44
C THR A 12 -25.34 5.13 35.71
N PRO A 13 -25.32 4.26 36.73
CA PRO A 13 -25.73 4.67 38.07
C PRO A 13 -24.87 5.88 38.49
N VAL A 14 -25.36 6.76 39.36
CA VAL A 14 -24.61 7.94 39.82
C VAL A 14 -24.44 7.91 41.34
N ASP A 15 -23.47 8.68 41.86
CA ASP A 15 -23.29 8.93 43.30
C ASP A 15 -23.98 10.26 43.66
N PRO A 16 -25.29 10.26 44.02
CA PRO A 16 -26.09 11.48 44.14
C PRO A 16 -25.75 12.32 45.38
N ASP A 17 -24.92 11.80 46.28
CA ASP A 17 -24.50 12.44 47.52
C ASP A 17 -22.96 12.56 47.65
N GLY A 18 -22.20 12.05 46.68
CA GLY A 18 -20.72 12.11 46.64
C GLY A 18 -20.02 11.33 47.77
N PHE A 19 -20.72 10.48 48.53
CA PHE A 19 -20.12 9.81 49.70
C PHE A 19 -19.46 8.46 49.39
N ARG A 20 -19.63 7.90 48.19
CA ARG A 20 -19.17 6.56 47.85
C ARG A 20 -17.99 6.55 46.86
N TYR A 21 -18.00 7.46 45.88
CA TYR A 21 -17.02 7.47 44.78
C TYR A 21 -16.30 8.81 44.56
N ALA A 22 -16.72 9.90 45.23
CA ALA A 22 -15.97 11.16 45.16
C ALA A 22 -14.64 11.05 45.91
N THR A 23 -13.52 11.13 45.18
CA THR A 23 -12.18 11.08 45.76
C THR A 23 -11.79 12.36 46.51
N ASP A 24 -12.56 13.44 46.37
CA ASP A 24 -12.32 14.76 46.98
C ASP A 24 -13.35 15.13 48.07
N GLY A 25 -14.44 14.35 48.19
CA GLY A 25 -15.56 14.60 49.09
C GLY A 25 -16.58 15.65 48.62
N ASN A 26 -16.48 16.17 47.39
CA ASN A 26 -17.39 17.19 46.83
C ASN A 26 -17.92 16.88 45.42
N SER A 27 -17.33 15.95 44.65
CA SER A 27 -17.85 15.54 43.33
C SER A 27 -19.18 14.78 43.45
N VAL A 28 -20.30 15.50 43.37
CA VAL A 28 -21.67 14.95 43.38
C VAL A 28 -22.15 14.64 41.96
N GLY A 29 -22.79 13.48 41.77
CA GLY A 29 -23.37 13.08 40.48
C GLY A 29 -22.42 12.32 39.54
N VAL A 30 -21.22 11.94 40.02
CA VAL A 30 -20.26 11.12 39.26
C VAL A 30 -20.90 9.76 38.92
N SER A 31 -20.68 9.25 37.70
CA SER A 31 -21.10 7.90 37.31
C SER A 31 -20.41 6.85 38.21
N THR A 32 -21.12 5.82 38.63
CA THR A 32 -20.65 4.71 39.49
C THR A 32 -20.70 3.37 38.78
N GLY A 33 -20.89 3.38 37.44
CA GLY A 33 -20.91 2.19 36.61
C GLY A 33 -19.55 1.47 36.64
N GLU A 34 -19.57 0.18 36.98
CA GLU A 34 -18.37 -0.64 37.06
C GLU A 34 -17.93 -1.18 35.69
N PHE A 35 -16.66 -0.97 35.37
CA PHE A 35 -15.99 -1.64 34.26
C PHE A 35 -15.32 -2.94 34.73
N TRP A 36 -14.80 -3.73 33.79
CA TRP A 36 -14.20 -5.04 34.08
C TRP A 36 -13.05 -4.95 35.11
N SER A 37 -12.25 -3.88 35.08
CA SER A 37 -11.18 -3.59 36.04
C SER A 37 -11.61 -3.36 37.49
N GLY A 38 -12.91 -3.16 37.75
CA GLY A 38 -13.44 -3.04 39.11
C GLY A 38 -13.42 -4.36 39.89
N TRP A 39 -13.59 -5.49 39.19
CA TRP A 39 -13.75 -6.82 39.81
C TRP A 39 -12.89 -7.92 39.18
N TYR A 40 -12.37 -7.73 37.97
CA TYR A 40 -11.47 -8.66 37.30
C TYR A 40 -10.02 -8.28 37.65
N TYR A 41 -9.40 -9.07 38.51
CA TYR A 41 -8.07 -8.80 39.02
C TYR A 41 -7.04 -9.58 38.21
N VAL A 42 -5.91 -8.94 37.96
CA VAL A 42 -4.82 -9.43 37.12
C VAL A 42 -3.49 -9.29 37.85
N ASN A 43 -2.60 -10.24 37.59
CA ASN A 43 -1.21 -10.24 38.03
C ASN A 43 -0.37 -10.75 36.87
N GLY A 44 0.71 -10.05 36.57
CA GLY A 44 1.59 -10.39 35.47
C GLY A 44 2.63 -9.33 35.22
N ARG A 45 3.17 -9.34 34.00
CA ARG A 45 4.11 -8.34 33.50
C ARG A 45 3.94 -8.28 31.99
N VAL A 46 3.75 -7.09 31.44
CA VAL A 46 3.83 -6.87 30.00
C VAL A 46 5.24 -7.29 29.55
N ALA A 47 5.34 -8.44 28.90
CA ALA A 47 6.59 -8.92 28.34
C ALA A 47 6.86 -8.21 27.02
N THR A 48 8.12 -7.88 26.76
CA THR A 48 8.60 -7.40 25.45
C THR A 48 8.74 -8.55 24.44
N ILE A 49 8.29 -9.76 24.77
CA ILE A 49 8.36 -10.98 23.96
C ILE A 49 7.06 -11.77 24.18
N PRO A 50 6.17 -11.92 23.18
CA PRO A 50 4.85 -12.55 23.36
C PRO A 50 4.85 -14.05 23.74
N SER A 51 6.00 -14.72 23.69
CA SER A 51 6.09 -16.19 23.72
C SER A 51 6.42 -16.81 25.09
N VAL A 52 6.60 -16.02 26.15
CA VAL A 52 7.00 -16.53 27.47
C VAL A 52 6.03 -16.10 28.59
N PRO A 53 5.17 -17.00 29.12
CA PRO A 53 4.25 -16.69 30.23
C PRO A 53 4.95 -16.56 31.61
N PHE A 54 6.28 -16.51 31.61
CA PHE A 54 7.14 -16.36 32.77
C PHE A 54 8.46 -15.71 32.33
N ASP A 55 8.85 -14.64 33.02
CA ASP A 55 10.14 -13.98 32.81
C ASP A 55 11.02 -14.15 34.07
N PRO A 56 12.07 -14.99 34.01
CA PRO A 56 12.99 -15.17 35.14
C PRO A 56 13.79 -13.90 35.48
N SER A 57 13.97 -12.99 34.52
CA SER A 57 14.67 -11.71 34.75
C SER A 57 13.78 -10.67 35.43
N GLY A 58 12.46 -10.77 35.25
CA GLY A 58 11.44 -9.92 35.85
C GLY A 58 10.97 -10.36 37.25
N SER A 59 11.87 -10.93 38.07
CA SER A 59 11.58 -11.49 39.40
C SER A 59 10.66 -12.73 39.42
N GLY A 60 10.40 -13.37 38.28
CA GLY A 60 9.66 -14.63 38.22
C GLY A 60 8.15 -14.52 38.48
N VAL A 61 7.53 -13.41 38.09
CA VAL A 61 6.07 -13.24 38.17
C VAL A 61 5.39 -14.19 37.16
N GLN A 62 4.52 -15.07 37.66
CA GLN A 62 3.63 -15.87 36.82
C GLN A 62 2.37 -15.08 36.50
N TYR A 63 1.90 -15.16 35.25
CA TYR A 63 0.63 -14.57 34.85
C TYR A 63 -0.53 -15.24 35.59
N SER A 64 -1.54 -14.46 35.96
CA SER A 64 -2.78 -14.97 36.55
C SER A 64 -3.88 -13.92 36.52
N SER A 65 -5.12 -14.38 36.38
CA SER A 65 -6.31 -13.57 36.57
C SER A 65 -7.30 -14.27 37.50
N TRP A 66 -8.07 -13.50 38.25
CA TRP A 66 -9.11 -14.00 39.14
C TRP A 66 -10.21 -12.96 39.33
N ILE A 67 -11.30 -13.40 39.96
CA ILE A 67 -12.51 -12.59 40.10
C ILE A 67 -12.70 -12.24 41.57
N ASN A 68 -12.84 -10.95 41.86
CA ASN A 68 -13.28 -10.48 43.16
C ASN A 68 -14.81 -10.48 43.22
N TYR A 69 -15.39 -11.62 43.61
CA TYR A 69 -16.84 -11.81 43.73
C TYR A 69 -17.51 -10.78 44.67
N GLY A 70 -16.80 -10.24 45.66
CA GLY A 70 -17.32 -9.22 46.58
C GLY A 70 -17.36 -7.81 45.98
N ARG A 71 -16.80 -7.61 44.78
CA ARG A 71 -16.75 -6.36 44.03
C ARG A 71 -17.52 -6.43 42.71
N PHE A 72 -18.26 -7.51 42.44
CA PHE A 72 -19.04 -7.61 41.20
C PHE A 72 -20.42 -6.96 41.36
N PHE A 73 -20.59 -5.76 40.81
CA PHE A 73 -21.88 -5.08 40.66
C PHE A 73 -22.23 -4.78 39.18
N GLN A 74 -21.46 -5.33 38.24
CA GLN A 74 -21.63 -5.20 36.79
C GLN A 74 -22.71 -6.15 36.21
N GLY A 75 -23.98 -5.94 36.57
CA GLY A 75 -25.11 -6.58 35.90
C GLY A 75 -25.17 -8.11 36.06
N PHE A 76 -25.13 -8.86 34.96
CA PHE A 76 -25.21 -10.32 34.96
C PHE A 76 -23.81 -10.98 34.94
N GLY A 77 -23.51 -11.86 35.91
CA GLY A 77 -22.19 -12.53 35.98
C GLY A 77 -22.27 -14.05 36.00
N ALA A 78 -21.52 -14.73 35.12
CA ALA A 78 -21.30 -16.19 35.14
C ALA A 78 -19.90 -16.52 35.70
N LEU A 79 -19.61 -15.99 36.89
CA LEU A 79 -18.25 -15.80 37.41
C LEU A 79 -17.50 -17.11 37.77
N GLY A 80 -18.23 -18.19 38.08
CA GLY A 80 -17.65 -19.53 38.27
C GLY A 80 -17.73 -20.42 37.03
N GLY A 81 -18.18 -19.86 35.90
CA GLY A 81 -18.60 -20.58 34.70
C GLY A 81 -20.12 -20.76 34.62
N GLY A 82 -20.62 -20.92 33.39
CA GLY A 82 -22.05 -21.09 33.08
C GLY A 82 -22.52 -20.19 31.94
N ASN A 83 -23.74 -20.40 31.44
CA ASN A 83 -24.27 -19.68 30.28
C ASN A 83 -25.21 -18.53 30.69
N ILE A 84 -25.11 -17.39 30.01
CA ILE A 84 -26.05 -16.27 30.15
C ILE A 84 -26.96 -16.22 28.92
N MET A 85 -28.27 -16.18 29.13
CA MET A 85 -29.25 -16.03 28.06
C MET A 85 -30.24 -14.91 28.41
N LEU A 86 -30.31 -13.88 27.57
CA LEU A 86 -31.19 -12.72 27.67
C LEU A 86 -32.07 -12.66 26.42
N LYS A 87 -33.40 -12.67 26.59
CA LYS A 87 -34.36 -12.56 25.48
C LYS A 87 -35.40 -11.48 25.77
N ALA A 88 -35.52 -10.48 24.89
CA ALA A 88 -36.50 -9.41 24.98
C ALA A 88 -37.41 -9.43 23.74
N GLY A 89 -38.73 -9.31 23.93
CA GLY A 89 -39.70 -9.21 22.83
C GLY A 89 -39.56 -7.95 21.98
N ARG A 90 -38.89 -6.92 22.49
CA ARG A 90 -38.57 -5.65 21.84
C ARG A 90 -37.09 -5.31 22.06
N ASN A 91 -36.72 -4.48 23.04
CA ASN A 91 -35.34 -4.00 23.18
C ASN A 91 -34.55 -4.69 24.31
N VAL A 92 -33.25 -4.86 24.11
CA VAL A 92 -32.28 -5.04 25.22
C VAL A 92 -31.51 -3.73 25.32
N GLN A 93 -31.58 -3.06 26.47
CA GLN A 93 -31.09 -1.70 26.65
C GLN A 93 -30.20 -1.61 27.90
N ASP A 94 -29.02 -0.99 27.77
CA ASP A 94 -28.12 -0.62 28.88
C ASP A 94 -27.68 -1.80 29.77
N VAL A 95 -27.60 -3.00 29.18
CA VAL A 95 -27.28 -4.24 29.90
C VAL A 95 -25.79 -4.54 29.86
N SER A 96 -25.22 -4.87 31.02
CA SER A 96 -23.91 -5.49 31.15
C SER A 96 -24.03 -6.99 31.50
N ALA A 97 -23.22 -7.83 30.84
CA ALA A 97 -23.17 -9.26 31.09
C ALA A 97 -21.77 -9.85 30.85
N SER A 98 -21.24 -10.53 31.87
CA SER A 98 -19.83 -10.95 31.92
C SER A 98 -19.65 -12.43 32.27
N LEU A 99 -18.93 -13.14 31.40
CA LEU A 99 -18.60 -14.56 31.48
C LEU A 99 -17.06 -14.72 31.46
N PRO A 100 -16.35 -14.23 32.49
CA PRO A 100 -14.89 -14.26 32.57
C PRO A 100 -14.34 -15.69 32.65
N GLU A 101 -13.07 -15.85 32.27
CA GLU A 101 -12.24 -16.96 32.74
C GLU A 101 -11.23 -16.49 33.81
N THR A 102 -10.91 -17.39 34.72
CA THR A 102 -9.81 -17.29 35.70
C THR A 102 -8.63 -18.08 35.15
N ILE A 103 -7.49 -17.42 34.98
CA ILE A 103 -6.28 -17.99 34.40
C ILE A 103 -5.23 -18.20 35.50
N GLN A 104 -4.65 -19.38 35.60
CA GLN A 104 -3.57 -19.71 36.54
C GLN A 104 -2.47 -20.51 35.85
N TYR A 105 -1.20 -20.20 36.10
CA TYR A 105 -0.09 -20.95 35.51
C TYR A 105 0.62 -21.85 36.54
N SER A 106 0.90 -23.10 36.15
CA SER A 106 1.77 -24.01 36.91
C SER A 106 3.08 -24.23 36.18
N GLY A 107 4.19 -24.46 36.89
CA GLY A 107 5.49 -24.62 36.26
C GLY A 107 6.05 -23.29 35.73
N GLY A 108 7.10 -23.35 34.92
CA GLY A 108 7.81 -22.19 34.37
C GLY A 108 8.73 -21.47 35.36
N GLN A 109 8.63 -21.74 36.67
CA GLN A 109 9.28 -20.98 37.76
C GLN A 109 10.83 -20.92 37.72
N SER A 110 11.48 -21.68 36.86
CA SER A 110 12.90 -21.53 36.52
C SER A 110 13.17 -22.05 35.10
N ALA A 111 14.25 -21.59 34.48
CA ALA A 111 14.67 -22.03 33.14
C ALA A 111 15.01 -23.54 33.04
N THR A 112 15.15 -24.23 34.18
CA THR A 112 15.42 -25.67 34.28
C THR A 112 14.28 -26.46 34.91
N GLY A 113 13.15 -25.81 35.22
CA GLY A 113 11.97 -26.43 35.82
C GLY A 113 11.02 -27.04 34.78
N PRO A 114 9.88 -27.61 35.23
CA PRO A 114 8.80 -28.01 34.33
C PRO A 114 8.32 -26.82 33.49
N ALA A 115 7.93 -27.05 32.24
CA ALA A 115 7.39 -26.01 31.37
C ALA A 115 6.15 -25.33 31.99
N ALA A 116 5.91 -24.07 31.64
CA ALA A 116 4.72 -23.35 32.07
C ALA A 116 3.47 -23.94 31.38
N THR A 117 2.44 -24.22 32.17
CA THR A 117 1.13 -24.72 31.71
C THR A 117 0.04 -23.80 32.23
N ALA A 118 -0.77 -23.26 31.31
CA ALA A 118 -1.95 -22.49 31.65
C ALA A 118 -3.12 -23.41 32.05
N HIS A 119 -3.77 -23.08 33.16
CA HIS A 119 -5.01 -23.67 33.66
C HIS A 119 -6.10 -22.61 33.61
N TYR A 120 -7.27 -23.01 33.11
CA TYR A 120 -8.38 -22.11 32.84
C TYR A 120 -9.64 -22.61 33.55
N TYR A 121 -10.33 -21.70 34.21
CA TYR A 121 -11.55 -21.98 34.96
C TYR A 121 -12.64 -20.96 34.62
N GLY A 122 -13.90 -21.38 34.55
CA GLY A 122 -15.02 -20.50 34.20
C GLY A 122 -15.31 -20.42 32.71
N GLY A 123 -15.74 -19.25 32.23
CA GLY A 123 -16.27 -19.06 30.88
C GLY A 123 -17.67 -19.64 30.66
N GLY A 124 -18.17 -19.52 29.44
CA GLY A 124 -19.46 -20.04 29.01
C GLY A 124 -20.00 -19.30 27.79
N ASN A 125 -21.23 -19.63 27.41
CA ASN A 125 -21.89 -19.07 26.24
C ASN A 125 -22.84 -17.93 26.61
N LEU A 126 -22.79 -16.86 25.84
CA LEU A 126 -23.69 -15.71 25.93
C LEU A 126 -24.69 -15.73 24.76
N LEU A 127 -25.97 -15.56 25.06
CA LEU A 127 -27.01 -15.29 24.07
C LEU A 127 -27.79 -14.05 24.47
N VAL A 128 -27.80 -13.03 23.61
CA VAL A 128 -28.65 -11.84 23.72
C VAL A 128 -29.53 -11.77 22.48
N GLU A 129 -30.85 -11.78 22.66
CA GLU A 129 -31.81 -11.66 21.57
C GLU A 129 -32.79 -10.51 21.87
N ALA A 130 -32.78 -9.48 21.03
CA ALA A 130 -33.78 -8.41 20.99
C ALA A 130 -34.69 -8.60 19.78
N GLY A 131 -36.02 -8.55 19.98
CA GLY A 131 -36.98 -8.56 18.88
C GLY A 131 -36.94 -7.31 18.00
N ASN A 132 -36.37 -6.23 18.53
CA ASN A 132 -36.09 -4.97 17.87
C ASN A 132 -34.61 -4.60 18.16
N ASP A 133 -34.31 -3.59 18.95
CA ASP A 133 -32.95 -3.03 19.04
C ASP A 133 -32.14 -3.55 20.24
N VAL A 134 -30.82 -3.61 20.09
CA VAL A 134 -29.89 -3.62 21.22
C VAL A 134 -29.34 -2.19 21.37
N LEU A 135 -29.70 -1.52 22.46
CA LEU A 135 -29.34 -0.15 22.76
C LEU A 135 -28.25 -0.15 23.84
N SER A 136 -27.03 0.27 23.48
CA SER A 136 -25.84 0.21 24.32
C SER A 136 -25.53 -1.21 24.87
N GLY A 137 -24.61 -1.29 25.83
CA GLY A 137 -24.31 -2.48 26.63
C GLY A 137 -22.86 -2.93 26.58
N VAL A 138 -22.48 -3.65 27.63
CA VAL A 138 -21.08 -4.02 27.96
C VAL A 138 -21.00 -5.54 28.16
N TYR A 139 -20.48 -6.26 27.16
CA TYR A 139 -20.55 -7.72 27.11
C TYR A 139 -19.16 -8.36 27.09
N TYR A 140 -18.94 -9.37 27.93
CA TYR A 140 -17.66 -10.05 28.08
C TYR A 140 -17.79 -11.57 27.99
N VAL A 141 -17.07 -12.18 27.06
CA VAL A 141 -16.90 -13.63 26.94
C VAL A 141 -15.42 -13.97 27.04
N GLY A 142 -14.95 -14.40 28.21
CA GLY A 142 -13.56 -14.82 28.40
C GLY A 142 -13.26 -16.08 27.58
N ARG A 143 -14.05 -17.13 27.78
CA ARG A 143 -13.95 -18.41 27.06
C ARG A 143 -15.34 -18.90 26.67
N GLY A 144 -15.51 -19.37 25.45
CA GLY A 144 -16.80 -19.81 24.91
C GLY A 144 -17.30 -18.91 23.77
N ALA A 145 -18.59 -19.00 23.44
CA ALA A 145 -19.21 -18.29 22.32
C ALA A 145 -20.30 -17.31 22.78
N GLY A 146 -20.18 -16.05 22.36
CA GLY A 146 -21.22 -15.04 22.46
C GLY A 146 -21.99 -14.86 21.14
N LEU A 147 -23.31 -14.73 21.22
CA LEU A 147 -24.17 -14.30 20.13
C LEU A 147 -25.09 -13.16 20.63
N ILE A 148 -24.98 -11.99 20.00
CA ILE A 148 -25.89 -10.85 20.18
C ILE A 148 -26.69 -10.71 18.88
N ARG A 149 -28.02 -10.75 18.94
CA ARG A 149 -28.90 -10.59 17.78
C ARG A 149 -30.00 -9.56 18.01
N ALA A 150 -30.07 -8.57 17.12
CA ALA A 150 -31.13 -7.56 17.04
C ALA A 150 -32.02 -7.79 15.82
N GLY A 151 -33.33 -7.66 16.00
CA GLY A 151 -34.31 -7.59 14.91
C GLY A 151 -34.33 -6.23 14.20
N GLY A 152 -33.75 -5.20 14.82
CA GLY A 152 -33.51 -3.86 14.30
C GLY A 152 -32.02 -3.51 14.35
N ASP A 153 -31.69 -2.41 15.01
CA ASP A 153 -30.34 -1.84 15.12
C ASP A 153 -29.58 -2.36 16.36
N VAL A 154 -28.25 -2.27 16.32
CA VAL A 154 -27.35 -2.41 17.48
C VAL A 154 -26.57 -1.10 17.60
N VAL A 155 -27.07 -0.15 18.39
CA VAL A 155 -26.58 1.25 18.39
C VAL A 155 -26.46 1.79 19.81
N ALA A 156 -25.78 2.93 19.96
CA ALA A 156 -25.74 3.63 21.24
C ALA A 156 -27.15 4.02 21.72
N ASP A 157 -27.40 4.01 23.03
CA ASP A 157 -28.63 4.60 23.56
C ASP A 157 -28.56 6.13 23.45
N ALA A 158 -29.45 6.71 22.67
CA ALA A 158 -29.60 8.15 22.50
C ALA A 158 -30.35 8.82 23.68
N THR A 159 -30.87 8.06 24.65
CA THR A 159 -31.50 8.61 25.86
C THR A 159 -30.55 8.78 27.04
N LEU A 160 -29.42 8.07 27.04
CA LEU A 160 -28.34 8.24 28.00
C LEU A 160 -27.20 9.08 27.42
N TYR A 161 -26.76 10.05 28.23
CA TYR A 161 -25.57 10.84 28.00
C TYR A 161 -24.77 10.91 29.30
N LYS A 162 -23.48 10.53 29.29
CA LYS A 162 -22.62 10.84 30.44
C LYS A 162 -22.56 12.36 30.59
N THR A 163 -22.84 12.84 31.80
CA THR A 163 -22.66 14.24 32.18
C THR A 163 -21.28 14.39 32.81
N VAL A 164 -20.47 15.30 32.26
CA VAL A 164 -19.19 15.72 32.85
C VAL A 164 -19.34 17.14 33.38
N LEU A 165 -18.99 17.37 34.65
CA LEU A 165 -18.89 18.70 35.22
C LEU A 165 -17.46 19.22 35.05
N SER A 166 -17.29 20.47 34.62
CA SER A 166 -15.95 21.09 34.46
C SER A 166 -15.17 21.27 35.78
N TYR A 167 -15.77 20.89 36.93
CA TYR A 167 -15.25 21.07 38.28
C TYR A 167 -14.39 19.90 38.80
N ASP A 168 -14.33 18.75 38.11
CA ASP A 168 -13.36 17.67 38.44
C ASP A 168 -11.89 18.05 38.10
N LYS A 169 -11.64 19.32 37.74
CA LYS A 169 -10.31 19.93 37.60
C LYS A 169 -9.85 20.60 38.90
N LEU A 170 -8.62 20.34 39.33
CA LEU A 170 -7.77 21.36 39.97
C LEU A 170 -6.27 21.03 39.76
N PRO A 171 -5.35 22.01 39.61
CA PRO A 171 -5.53 23.45 39.35
C PRO A 171 -4.81 23.93 38.06
N MET A 172 -4.79 25.25 37.84
CA MET A 172 -4.00 25.99 36.82
C MET A 172 -4.65 26.33 35.45
N SER A 173 -5.90 26.82 35.46
CA SER A 173 -6.27 27.95 34.59
C SER A 173 -7.09 28.96 35.39
N SER A 174 -6.80 30.26 35.25
CA SER A 174 -7.42 31.33 36.04
C SER A 174 -8.78 31.77 35.52
N ASP A 175 -9.57 30.82 35.02
CA ASP A 175 -10.86 31.06 34.36
C ASP A 175 -11.87 29.99 34.83
N PRO A 176 -12.55 30.23 35.97
CA PRO A 176 -13.78 29.53 36.31
C PRO A 176 -14.94 30.03 35.43
N ASP A 177 -16.11 29.39 35.55
CA ASP A 177 -17.40 29.90 35.01
C ASP A 177 -17.70 29.69 33.50
N THR A 178 -17.65 28.44 33.02
CA THR A 178 -18.58 28.00 31.95
C THR A 178 -19.41 26.76 32.28
N GLY A 179 -18.95 25.88 33.17
CA GLY A 179 -19.74 24.75 33.71
C GLY A 179 -20.36 23.84 32.64
N GLN A 180 -19.75 23.76 31.45
CA GLN A 180 -20.40 23.25 30.26
C GLN A 180 -20.38 21.72 30.27
N MET A 181 -21.57 21.12 30.32
CA MET A 181 -21.71 19.67 30.35
C MET A 181 -21.59 19.10 28.94
N ILE A 182 -20.58 18.26 28.71
CA ILE A 182 -20.47 17.49 27.47
C ILE A 182 -21.28 16.21 27.63
N GLN A 183 -22.11 15.94 26.63
CA GLN A 183 -22.98 14.78 26.54
C GLN A 183 -22.50 13.88 25.40
N PHE A 184 -22.25 12.60 25.69
CA PHE A 184 -21.97 11.58 24.69
C PHE A 184 -22.65 10.26 25.05
N SER A 185 -23.14 9.56 24.02
CA SER A 185 -23.81 8.26 24.13
C SER A 185 -22.81 7.11 24.05
N VAL A 186 -23.16 5.96 24.63
CA VAL A 186 -22.31 4.78 24.70
C VAL A 186 -22.70 3.78 23.60
N PRO A 187 -21.88 3.59 22.55
CA PRO A 187 -22.05 2.47 21.60
C PRO A 187 -21.67 1.12 22.23
N LEU A 188 -22.04 0.01 21.58
CA LEU A 188 -21.80 -1.35 22.08
C LEU A 188 -20.32 -1.57 22.43
N LEU A 189 -20.04 -2.09 23.63
CA LEU A 189 -18.67 -2.43 24.07
C LEU A 189 -18.53 -3.93 24.30
N LEU A 190 -17.46 -4.51 23.74
CA LEU A 190 -17.18 -5.95 23.81
C LEU A 190 -15.83 -6.23 24.49
N ALA A 191 -15.79 -7.24 25.33
CA ALA A 191 -14.55 -7.83 25.84
C ALA A 191 -14.47 -9.32 25.53
N VAL A 192 -13.27 -9.79 25.21
CA VAL A 192 -13.03 -11.19 24.85
C VAL A 192 -11.59 -11.59 25.19
N GLN A 193 -11.38 -12.86 25.54
CA GLN A 193 -10.06 -13.48 25.73
C GLN A 193 -9.95 -14.66 24.74
N ASP A 194 -9.80 -15.91 25.17
CA ASP A 194 -9.89 -17.16 24.36
C ASP A 194 -11.32 -17.44 23.78
N GLY A 195 -12.24 -16.49 23.88
CA GLY A 195 -13.62 -16.58 23.40
C GLY A 195 -13.86 -16.01 22.00
N HIS A 196 -15.10 -16.14 21.52
CA HIS A 196 -15.54 -15.51 20.28
C HIS A 196 -16.91 -14.85 20.44
N ILE A 197 -17.11 -13.63 19.95
CA ILE A 197 -18.41 -12.93 19.98
C ILE A 197 -18.91 -12.63 18.56
N SER A 198 -20.13 -13.04 18.24
CA SER A 198 -20.83 -12.62 17.03
C SER A 198 -21.95 -11.62 17.34
N VAL A 199 -22.03 -10.55 16.56
CA VAL A 199 -23.10 -9.54 16.61
C VAL A 199 -23.83 -9.55 15.27
N GLN A 200 -25.14 -9.74 15.30
CA GLN A 200 -26.01 -9.83 14.12
C GLN A 200 -27.14 -8.82 14.23
N ALA A 201 -27.27 -7.94 13.25
CA ALA A 201 -28.34 -6.94 13.17
C ALA A 201 -29.07 -7.03 11.83
N ALA A 202 -30.38 -6.78 11.85
CA ALA A 202 -31.11 -6.50 10.61
C ALA A 202 -30.71 -5.11 10.08
N GLY A 203 -30.69 -4.12 10.97
CA GLY A 203 -30.23 -2.75 10.75
C GLY A 203 -28.73 -2.58 10.99
N SER A 204 -28.33 -1.39 11.42
CA SER A 204 -26.93 -0.96 11.58
C SER A 204 -26.28 -1.51 12.85
N ILE A 205 -24.95 -1.55 12.88
CA ILE A 205 -24.16 -1.88 14.07
C ILE A 205 -23.19 -0.74 14.37
N ASP A 206 -23.22 -0.21 15.59
CA ASP A 206 -22.28 0.78 16.10
C ASP A 206 -21.45 0.17 17.24
N LEU A 207 -20.26 -0.32 16.91
CA LEU A 207 -19.34 -0.94 17.87
C LEU A 207 -18.36 0.10 18.39
N GLY A 208 -18.50 0.45 19.66
CA GLY A 208 -17.64 1.41 20.36
C GLY A 208 -16.19 0.98 20.47
N GLY A 209 -15.96 -0.31 20.72
CA GLY A 209 -14.63 -0.90 20.78
C GLY A 209 -14.62 -2.34 21.25
N ILE A 210 -13.47 -3.00 21.06
CA ILE A 210 -13.16 -4.31 21.64
C ILE A 210 -12.03 -4.13 22.64
N PHE A 211 -12.13 -4.81 23.78
CA PHE A 211 -11.19 -4.76 24.88
C PHE A 211 -10.66 -6.15 25.24
N GLU A 212 -9.43 -6.21 25.73
CA GLU A 212 -8.82 -7.37 26.38
C GLU A 212 -8.78 -7.08 27.90
N PRO A 213 -9.67 -7.68 28.72
CA PRO A 213 -9.70 -7.47 30.16
C PRO A 213 -8.38 -7.71 30.89
N THR A 214 -7.49 -8.59 30.40
CA THR A 214 -6.15 -8.78 31.03
C THR A 214 -5.15 -7.67 30.71
N LYS A 215 -5.45 -6.82 29.72
CA LYS A 215 -4.70 -5.60 29.42
C LYS A 215 -5.19 -4.38 30.20
N ILE A 216 -6.37 -4.47 30.82
CA ILE A 216 -6.93 -3.38 31.64
C ILE A 216 -6.34 -3.47 33.06
N PRO A 217 -5.63 -2.42 33.55
CA PRO A 217 -5.17 -2.39 34.93
C PRO A 217 -6.35 -2.36 35.90
N ALA A 218 -6.22 -3.07 37.03
CA ALA A 218 -7.24 -3.03 38.09
C ALA A 218 -7.37 -1.61 38.68
N ASP A 219 -8.59 -1.20 39.02
CA ASP A 219 -8.81 0.04 39.78
C ASP A 219 -8.44 -0.20 41.25
N LEU A 220 -7.19 0.08 41.61
CA LEU A 220 -6.66 -0.16 42.95
C LEU A 220 -7.07 0.91 43.98
N LEU A 221 -7.48 2.11 43.56
CA LEU A 221 -7.92 3.16 44.49
C LEU A 221 -9.32 2.86 45.03
N ALA A 222 -10.26 2.50 44.16
CA ALA A 222 -11.62 2.12 44.57
C ALA A 222 -11.64 0.81 45.38
N ASN A 223 -10.70 -0.10 45.12
CA ASN A 223 -10.78 -1.47 45.63
C ASN A 223 -10.18 -1.72 47.01
N GLU A 224 -9.19 -0.96 47.46
CA GLU A 224 -8.50 -1.27 48.73
C GLU A 224 -8.61 -0.17 49.80
N LEU A 225 -8.66 1.12 49.44
CA LEU A 225 -8.65 2.22 50.42
C LEU A 225 -9.51 3.44 50.01
N PRO A 226 -10.85 3.41 50.21
CA PRO A 226 -11.77 4.49 49.81
C PRO A 226 -11.56 5.89 50.44
N LYS A 227 -10.51 6.07 51.26
CA LYS A 227 -10.20 7.32 51.99
C LYS A 227 -8.68 7.61 52.11
N SER A 228 -7.83 6.99 51.29
CA SER A 228 -6.37 7.17 51.39
C SER A 228 -5.76 7.88 50.17
N TYR A 229 -5.50 9.17 50.31
CA TYR A 229 -4.84 10.06 49.33
C TYR A 229 -3.33 9.75 49.08
N SER A 230 -2.88 8.49 49.12
CA SER A 230 -1.45 8.17 48.96
C SER A 230 -1.19 6.74 48.51
N GLN A 231 -0.69 6.60 47.26
CA GLN A 231 -0.21 5.33 46.72
C GLN A 231 0.86 4.66 47.61
N ALA A 232 1.73 5.47 48.24
CA ALA A 232 2.81 4.99 49.11
C ALA A 232 2.33 4.25 50.38
N LYS A 233 1.02 4.24 50.66
CA LYS A 233 0.38 3.40 51.68
C LYS A 233 -0.36 2.20 51.10
N ALA A 234 -1.04 2.33 49.95
CA ALA A 234 -1.70 1.21 49.28
C ALA A 234 -0.68 0.15 48.79
N GLY A 235 0.40 0.60 48.12
CA GLY A 235 1.49 -0.24 47.62
C GLY A 235 2.38 -0.88 48.69
N ARG A 236 2.01 -0.80 49.98
CA ARG A 236 2.66 -1.52 51.09
C ARG A 236 1.90 -2.78 51.54
N THR A 237 0.69 -3.00 51.03
CA THR A 237 -0.20 -4.09 51.49
C THR A 237 -0.43 -5.17 50.43
N LEU A 238 -0.24 -4.84 49.15
CA LEU A 238 -0.31 -5.79 48.03
C LEU A 238 1.10 -6.14 47.54
N PRO A 239 1.35 -7.35 47.02
CA PRO A 239 2.51 -7.64 46.19
C PRO A 239 2.60 -6.67 45.00
N SER A 240 3.81 -6.30 44.60
CA SER A 240 4.12 -5.26 43.60
C SER A 240 3.72 -5.58 42.15
N ALA A 241 2.79 -6.52 41.94
CA ALA A 241 2.33 -7.01 40.64
C ALA A 241 0.80 -7.20 40.54
N ILE A 242 0.03 -6.96 41.61
CA ILE A 242 -1.44 -6.94 41.51
C ILE A 242 -1.88 -5.67 40.77
N GLY A 243 -2.73 -5.83 39.76
CA GLY A 243 -3.12 -4.77 38.82
C GLY A 243 -2.24 -4.68 37.57
N ALA A 244 -1.25 -5.55 37.42
CA ALA A 244 -0.39 -5.62 36.22
C ALA A 244 -1.00 -6.50 35.11
N SER A 245 -0.75 -6.11 33.86
CA SER A 245 -1.39 -6.68 32.67
C SER A 245 -0.58 -7.76 31.95
N PHE A 246 -1.28 -8.60 31.18
CA PHE A 246 -0.72 -9.63 30.29
C PHE A 246 -1.67 -9.88 29.09
N GLU A 247 -1.34 -10.81 28.20
CA GLU A 247 -2.11 -11.16 26.98
C GLU A 247 -2.86 -12.48 27.17
N SER A 248 -4.16 -12.52 26.86
CA SER A 248 -4.97 -13.74 26.97
C SER A 248 -5.78 -14.12 25.72
N PHE A 249 -5.52 -13.47 24.58
CA PHE A 249 -6.02 -13.95 23.29
C PHE A 249 -5.42 -15.31 22.90
N GLY A 250 -6.29 -16.28 22.63
CA GLY A 250 -5.94 -17.51 21.94
C GLY A 250 -5.99 -17.36 20.42
N ALA A 251 -5.48 -18.36 19.69
CA ALA A 251 -5.40 -18.31 18.23
C ALA A 251 -6.78 -18.25 17.52
N ASN A 252 -7.84 -18.72 18.19
CA ASN A 252 -9.22 -18.71 17.70
C ASN A 252 -10.05 -17.53 18.22
N SER A 253 -9.47 -16.68 19.07
CA SER A 253 -10.16 -15.52 19.64
C SER A 253 -10.65 -14.59 18.55
N GLY A 254 -11.89 -14.10 18.64
CA GLY A 254 -12.44 -13.29 17.56
C GLY A 254 -13.73 -12.54 17.80
N VAL A 255 -14.00 -11.59 16.92
CA VAL A 255 -15.29 -10.91 16.82
C VAL A 255 -15.79 -10.87 15.37
N ALA A 256 -17.07 -11.19 15.19
CA ALA A 256 -17.75 -11.21 13.91
C ALA A 256 -19.00 -10.33 13.92
N LEU A 257 -19.00 -9.24 13.14
CA LEU A 257 -20.11 -8.30 12.99
C LEU A 257 -20.83 -8.55 11.67
N GLN A 258 -22.16 -8.69 11.68
CA GLN A 258 -22.97 -8.86 10.48
C GLN A 258 -24.20 -7.95 10.51
N SER A 259 -24.27 -7.01 9.56
CA SER A 259 -25.46 -6.20 9.29
C SER A 259 -26.11 -6.65 7.99
N SER A 260 -27.43 -6.82 8.03
CA SER A 260 -28.20 -7.29 6.87
C SER A 260 -28.60 -6.17 5.92
N THR A 261 -28.94 -4.99 6.44
CA THR A 261 -29.40 -3.83 5.64
C THR A 261 -28.72 -2.51 5.98
N GLY A 262 -28.12 -2.40 7.16
CA GLY A 262 -27.52 -1.18 7.67
C GLY A 262 -26.01 -1.06 7.41
N ALA A 263 -25.43 0.00 7.96
CA ALA A 263 -23.98 0.23 7.98
C ALA A 263 -23.35 -0.37 9.26
N ILE A 264 -22.03 -0.54 9.25
CA ILE A 264 -21.29 -0.91 10.46
C ILE A 264 -20.23 0.14 10.76
N ALA A 265 -20.27 0.74 11.95
CA ALA A 265 -19.20 1.54 12.51
C ALA A 265 -18.35 0.67 13.46
N VAL A 266 -17.03 0.75 13.34
CA VAL A 266 -16.06 -0.04 14.14
C VAL A 266 -15.12 0.89 14.89
N ASN A 267 -15.01 0.66 16.20
CA ASN A 267 -14.22 1.46 17.15
C ASN A 267 -14.68 2.92 17.26
N SER A 268 -16.01 3.13 17.26
CA SER A 268 -16.66 4.45 17.22
C SER A 268 -16.59 5.26 18.50
N LEU A 269 -16.18 4.67 19.63
CA LEU A 269 -16.08 5.38 20.90
C LEU A 269 -14.95 6.42 20.84
N TYR A 270 -15.32 7.69 20.93
CA TYR A 270 -14.38 8.80 21.01
C TYR A 270 -13.80 8.92 22.42
N GLN A 271 -12.47 8.93 22.54
CA GLN A 271 -11.75 9.26 23.78
C GLN A 271 -10.67 10.30 23.48
N SER A 272 -10.30 11.12 24.47
CA SER A 272 -9.29 12.17 24.27
C SER A 272 -7.87 11.61 24.24
N ASN A 273 -6.95 12.37 23.63
CA ASN A 273 -5.56 11.99 23.39
C ASN A 273 -4.63 12.07 24.62
N GLY A 274 -5.16 12.42 25.79
CA GLY A 274 -4.39 12.62 27.03
C GLY A 274 -3.44 13.83 27.05
N SER A 275 -3.46 14.74 26.06
CA SER A 275 -2.49 15.85 25.98
C SER A 275 -2.82 17.07 26.85
N GLY A 276 -3.92 17.04 27.60
CA GLY A 276 -4.38 18.16 28.44
C GLY A 276 -5.15 19.26 27.71
N ASP A 277 -5.11 19.29 26.36
CA ASP A 277 -5.79 20.30 25.53
C ASP A 277 -7.29 20.02 25.31
N GLY A 278 -7.80 18.89 25.80
CA GLY A 278 -9.21 18.51 25.74
C GLY A 278 -9.59 17.37 26.68
N TYR A 279 -10.59 17.62 27.53
CA TYR A 279 -11.36 16.69 28.38
C TYR A 279 -10.75 15.31 28.66
N THR A 280 -10.05 15.17 29.79
CA THR A 280 -9.49 13.90 30.30
C THR A 280 -10.56 13.02 30.97
N ASP A 281 -11.60 12.66 30.22
CA ASP A 281 -12.67 11.77 30.67
C ASP A 281 -12.66 10.47 29.87
N THR A 282 -12.40 9.35 30.53
CA THR A 282 -12.83 8.05 30.00
C THR A 282 -14.20 7.71 30.58
N LEU A 283 -14.95 6.86 29.86
CA LEU A 283 -16.35 6.57 30.18
C LEU A 283 -16.54 5.95 31.59
N PHE A 284 -15.55 5.18 32.08
CA PHE A 284 -15.65 4.41 33.34
C PHE A 284 -14.46 4.59 34.30
N THR A 285 -13.88 5.80 34.42
CA THR A 285 -12.71 6.06 35.29
C THR A 285 -12.95 7.09 36.38
N HIS A 286 -12.38 6.82 37.55
CA HIS A 286 -12.38 7.67 38.75
C HIS A 286 -10.93 7.91 39.19
N GLY A 287 -10.29 9.00 38.74
CA GLY A 287 -8.87 9.21 39.00
C GLY A 287 -8.50 10.68 39.13
N ALA A 288 -7.91 11.05 40.26
CA ALA A 288 -7.44 12.41 40.54
C ALA A 288 -5.92 12.51 40.34
N ILE A 289 -5.51 13.44 39.46
CA ILE A 289 -4.22 14.16 39.38
C ILE A 289 -2.89 13.42 39.73
N PHE A 290 -2.01 13.39 38.71
CA PHE A 290 -0.54 13.20 38.71
C PHE A 290 0.07 11.85 38.32
N GLU A 291 -0.70 10.78 38.10
CA GLU A 291 -0.20 9.59 37.41
C GLU A 291 -1.19 9.11 36.35
N ASN A 292 -0.72 8.94 35.11
CA ASN A 292 -1.54 8.86 33.88
C ASN A 292 -2.33 7.53 33.70
N TYR A 293 -2.55 6.74 34.75
CA TYR A 293 -2.96 5.34 34.61
C TYR A 293 -3.86 4.86 35.76
N ILE A 294 -5.16 5.16 35.67
CA ILE A 294 -6.21 4.48 36.45
C ILE A 294 -7.34 4.13 35.48
N GLY A 295 -7.65 2.84 35.36
CA GLY A 295 -8.62 2.26 34.40
C GLY A 295 -8.12 2.00 32.97
N GLY A 296 -7.10 2.73 32.48
CA GLY A 296 -6.13 2.32 31.44
C GLY A 296 -6.59 1.81 30.05
N ALA A 297 -7.89 1.67 29.77
CA ALA A 297 -8.40 0.95 28.60
C ALA A 297 -8.62 1.85 27.37
N GLN A 298 -7.67 1.86 26.44
CA GLN A 298 -7.86 2.44 25.10
C GLN A 298 -8.64 1.48 24.18
N PRO A 299 -9.81 1.87 23.64
CA PRO A 299 -10.61 1.05 22.72
C PRO A 299 -9.82 0.67 21.45
N GLY A 300 -9.76 -0.62 21.12
CA GLY A 300 -9.09 -1.11 19.91
C GLY A 300 -7.55 -1.10 19.95
N SER A 301 -6.92 -0.68 21.05
CA SER A 301 -5.45 -0.65 21.21
C SER A 301 -4.80 -2.01 20.93
N LEU A 302 -5.47 -3.10 21.32
CA LEU A 302 -5.22 -4.46 20.87
C LEU A 302 -6.56 -5.22 20.80
N MET A 303 -6.83 -5.83 19.65
CA MET A 303 -8.05 -6.57 19.30
C MET A 303 -7.70 -8.05 19.06
N PRO A 304 -8.70 -8.96 19.06
CA PRO A 304 -8.46 -10.37 18.80
C PRO A 304 -7.77 -10.64 17.45
N PRO A 305 -7.07 -11.77 17.29
CA PRO A 305 -6.43 -12.14 16.02
C PRO A 305 -7.42 -12.37 14.88
N ASN A 306 -8.71 -12.57 15.15
CA ASN A 306 -9.75 -12.78 14.14
C ASN A 306 -10.81 -11.67 14.20
N LEU A 307 -10.91 -10.85 13.14
CA LEU A 307 -11.93 -9.82 12.98
C LEU A 307 -12.66 -9.99 11.63
N SER A 308 -13.97 -10.18 11.70
CA SER A 308 -14.85 -10.24 10.54
C SER A 308 -15.94 -9.16 10.64
N VAL A 309 -16.10 -8.36 9.58
CA VAL A 309 -17.09 -7.27 9.51
C VAL A 309 -17.79 -7.35 8.15
N THR A 310 -19.08 -7.67 8.16
CA THR A 310 -19.89 -7.85 6.94
C THR A 310 -21.14 -6.96 6.98
N ALA A 311 -21.14 -5.88 6.21
CA ALA A 311 -22.32 -5.06 5.95
C ALA A 311 -22.88 -5.42 4.57
N LEU A 312 -23.94 -6.24 4.50
CA LEU A 312 -24.36 -6.86 3.23
C LEU A 312 -24.82 -5.85 2.16
N THR A 313 -25.38 -4.70 2.57
CA THR A 313 -25.80 -3.62 1.66
C THR A 313 -25.26 -2.23 2.04
N GLY A 314 -24.90 -2.03 3.31
CA GLY A 314 -24.41 -0.75 3.81
C GLY A 314 -22.89 -0.58 3.70
N ASP A 315 -22.44 0.55 4.24
CA ASP A 315 -21.02 0.92 4.29
C ASP A 315 -20.36 0.38 5.57
N ILE A 316 -19.03 0.21 5.57
CA ILE A 316 -18.24 -0.01 6.79
C ILE A 316 -17.44 1.27 7.06
N ALA A 317 -17.66 1.87 8.23
CA ALA A 317 -16.89 2.99 8.74
C ALA A 317 -15.89 2.50 9.79
N LEU A 318 -14.60 2.56 9.47
CA LEU A 318 -13.52 2.34 10.42
C LEU A 318 -13.27 3.69 11.10
N ALA A 319 -13.74 3.81 12.35
CA ALA A 319 -14.05 5.12 12.91
C ALA A 319 -12.82 5.97 13.20
N SER A 320 -13.04 7.29 13.08
CA SER A 320 -12.02 8.32 13.26
C SER A 320 -12.48 9.32 14.32
N GLY A 321 -11.67 9.51 15.36
CA GLY A 321 -11.88 10.54 16.38
C GLY A 321 -10.57 11.22 16.80
N VAL A 322 -9.57 10.41 17.11
CA VAL A 322 -8.21 10.82 17.45
C VAL A 322 -7.19 9.86 16.82
N PRO A 323 -5.90 10.22 16.69
CA PRO A 323 -4.84 9.37 16.12
C PRO A 323 -4.58 8.02 16.81
N GLN A 324 -5.31 7.71 17.89
CA GLN A 324 -5.10 6.55 18.77
C GLN A 324 -6.15 5.43 18.60
N ASN A 325 -7.30 5.64 17.94
CA ASN A 325 -8.26 4.56 17.62
C ASN A 325 -7.79 3.72 16.41
N GLN A 326 -6.66 3.02 16.57
CA GLN A 326 -6.15 2.06 15.60
C GLN A 326 -6.91 0.73 15.75
N ILE A 327 -6.90 -0.10 14.71
CA ILE A 327 -7.41 -1.48 14.72
C ILE A 327 -6.17 -2.38 14.70
N ASN A 328 -5.64 -2.68 15.88
CA ASN A 328 -4.45 -3.53 16.01
C ASN A 328 -4.90 -4.95 16.33
N LEU A 329 -4.88 -5.87 15.36
CA LEU A 329 -5.15 -7.28 15.61
C LEU A 329 -3.93 -7.94 16.27
N TYR A 330 -4.19 -8.80 17.26
CA TYR A 330 -3.17 -9.61 17.89
C TYR A 330 -2.50 -10.55 16.90
N ALA A 331 -1.17 -10.67 16.99
CA ALA A 331 -0.39 -11.55 16.15
C ALA A 331 -0.71 -13.04 16.45
N SER A 332 -1.21 -13.76 15.45
CA SER A 332 -1.43 -15.21 15.51
C SER A 332 -1.20 -15.84 14.15
N SER A 333 -0.60 -17.04 14.12
CA SER A 333 -0.37 -17.79 12.87
C SER A 333 -1.63 -18.19 12.12
N THR A 334 -2.79 -18.14 12.78
CA THR A 334 -4.11 -18.37 12.17
C THR A 334 -4.96 -17.11 12.06
N GLY A 335 -4.44 -15.93 12.41
CA GLY A 335 -5.20 -14.68 12.49
C GLY A 335 -5.79 -14.24 11.14
N GLN A 336 -7.04 -13.75 11.18
CA GLN A 336 -7.84 -13.42 10.00
C GLN A 336 -8.45 -12.02 10.08
N LEU A 337 -8.37 -11.29 8.97
CA LEU A 337 -9.08 -10.03 8.76
C LEU A 337 -10.00 -10.15 7.54
N SER A 338 -11.28 -9.87 7.74
CA SER A 338 -12.30 -9.83 6.68
C SER A 338 -13.19 -8.59 6.83
N LEU A 339 -13.14 -7.69 5.85
CA LEU A 339 -14.02 -6.52 5.73
C LEU A 339 -14.81 -6.65 4.43
N ILE A 340 -16.14 -6.73 4.51
CA ILE A 340 -17.03 -6.94 3.35
C ILE A 340 -18.20 -5.96 3.44
N ALA A 341 -18.18 -4.91 2.61
CA ALA A 341 -19.25 -3.93 2.47
C ALA A 341 -19.96 -4.09 1.12
N GLY A 342 -21.29 -4.16 1.10
CA GLY A 342 -22.09 -3.96 -0.12
C GLY A 342 -22.05 -2.51 -0.61
N GLY A 343 -21.81 -1.58 0.32
CA GLY A 343 -21.49 -0.19 0.06
C GLY A 343 -19.99 0.08 -0.04
N SER A 344 -19.53 1.12 0.63
CA SER A 344 -18.13 1.57 0.66
C SER A 344 -17.43 1.19 1.97
N ILE A 345 -16.09 1.13 1.95
CA ILE A 345 -15.26 1.10 3.16
C ILE A 345 -14.62 2.47 3.35
N LEU A 346 -14.79 3.07 4.52
CA LEU A 346 -14.37 4.42 4.86
C LEU A 346 -13.39 4.39 6.02
N GLY A 347 -12.15 4.87 5.84
CA GLY A 347 -11.05 4.73 6.80
C GLY A 347 -10.28 6.01 7.10
N SER A 348 -10.94 7.16 7.23
CA SER A 348 -10.30 8.47 7.39
C SER A 348 -9.39 8.58 8.63
N ALA A 349 -8.10 8.23 8.47
CA ALA A 349 -7.06 8.09 9.50
C ALA A 349 -7.05 6.77 10.32
N ALA A 350 -7.86 5.77 9.94
CA ALA A 350 -7.75 4.43 10.53
C ALA A 350 -6.40 3.78 10.17
N ASN A 351 -5.69 3.23 11.16
CA ASN A 351 -4.57 2.31 10.94
C ASN A 351 -5.06 0.91 11.30
N ILE A 352 -5.08 -0.02 10.35
CA ILE A 352 -5.20 -1.45 10.65
C ILE A 352 -3.79 -2.05 10.68
N ARG A 353 -3.44 -2.78 11.73
CA ARG A 353 -2.14 -3.45 11.87
C ARG A 353 -2.35 -4.84 12.45
N HIS A 354 -1.60 -5.84 11.99
CA HIS A 354 -1.33 -7.01 12.84
C HIS A 354 -0.07 -6.66 13.64
N SER A 355 -0.13 -6.70 14.98
CA SER A 355 0.96 -6.20 15.85
C SER A 355 1.27 -7.16 17.00
N THR A 356 2.56 -7.24 17.32
CA THR A 356 3.10 -7.83 18.56
C THR A 356 3.39 -6.76 19.63
N ASP A 357 3.18 -5.48 19.32
CA ASP A 357 3.58 -4.35 20.16
C ASP A 357 2.46 -3.28 20.25
N THR A 358 2.28 -2.70 21.45
CA THR A 358 1.10 -1.90 21.82
C THR A 358 1.44 -0.44 22.17
N VAL A 359 2.39 0.19 21.46
CA VAL A 359 2.79 1.58 21.73
C VAL A 359 2.75 2.46 20.45
N PRO A 360 2.07 3.63 20.48
CA PRO A 360 2.09 4.56 19.36
C PRO A 360 3.42 5.34 19.30
N VAL A 361 4.20 5.05 18.25
CA VAL A 361 5.32 5.87 17.73
C VAL A 361 6.55 6.00 18.63
N THR A 362 7.62 5.24 18.34
CA THR A 362 8.92 5.74 17.84
C THR A 362 9.95 4.59 17.75
N VAL A 363 10.06 3.99 16.55
CA VAL A 363 11.25 3.28 16.01
C VAL A 363 11.76 2.01 16.75
N THR A 364 12.13 1.01 15.93
CA THR A 364 13.10 -0.09 16.18
C THR A 364 12.71 -1.37 16.96
N MET A 365 12.94 -2.51 16.29
CA MET A 365 13.25 -3.86 16.81
C MET A 365 12.17 -4.71 17.54
N LEU A 366 11.17 -5.28 16.82
CA LEU A 366 10.48 -6.50 17.31
C LEU A 366 10.11 -7.58 16.26
N ASP A 367 10.08 -7.30 14.95
CA ASP A 367 10.06 -8.38 13.93
C ASP A 367 11.36 -9.23 13.94
N ASP A 368 12.44 -8.66 14.48
CA ASP A 368 13.81 -9.17 14.50
C ASP A 368 14.02 -10.42 15.39
N ALA A 369 13.02 -10.80 16.19
CA ALA A 369 13.03 -12.02 17.01
C ALA A 369 12.39 -13.23 16.31
N SER A 370 11.70 -13.02 15.17
CA SER A 370 11.07 -14.10 14.42
C SER A 370 12.05 -14.69 13.39
N VAL A 371 12.43 -15.95 13.60
CA VAL A 371 13.29 -16.73 12.67
C VAL A 371 12.50 -17.38 11.52
N ALA A 372 11.19 -17.17 11.47
CA ALA A 372 10.30 -17.64 10.40
C ALA A 372 9.06 -16.73 10.31
N PRO A 373 8.44 -16.58 9.13
CA PRO A 373 7.21 -15.79 9.00
C PRO A 373 6.06 -16.38 9.82
N LEU A 374 5.22 -15.52 10.40
CA LEU A 374 4.15 -15.93 11.33
C LEU A 374 3.05 -16.76 10.64
N HIS A 375 2.76 -16.46 9.37
CA HIS A 375 1.69 -17.05 8.57
C HIS A 375 2.19 -18.10 7.56
N VAL A 376 3.31 -18.78 7.84
CA VAL A 376 3.79 -19.91 7.00
C VAL A 376 2.73 -21.01 6.93
N GLY A 377 2.21 -21.26 5.73
CA GLY A 377 1.15 -22.25 5.47
C GLY A 377 -0.28 -21.78 5.77
N ASP A 378 -0.50 -20.48 6.04
CA ASP A 378 -1.82 -19.87 6.09
C ASP A 378 -2.23 -19.37 4.69
N ASP A 379 -2.74 -20.29 3.86
CA ASP A 379 -3.19 -20.02 2.50
C ASP A 379 -4.46 -19.12 2.41
N VAL A 380 -4.97 -18.61 3.54
CA VAL A 380 -6.17 -17.75 3.58
C VAL A 380 -5.74 -16.28 3.53
N PRO A 381 -5.93 -15.56 2.40
CA PRO A 381 -5.58 -14.14 2.34
C PRO A 381 -6.53 -13.27 3.16
N VAL A 382 -6.03 -12.11 3.60
CA VAL A 382 -6.87 -11.01 4.13
C VAL A 382 -7.87 -10.57 3.07
N LEU A 383 -9.13 -10.35 3.46
CA LEU A 383 -10.21 -9.95 2.54
C LEU A 383 -10.68 -8.52 2.85
N ILE A 384 -10.59 -7.62 1.87
CA ILE A 384 -11.13 -6.24 1.97
C ILE A 384 -11.95 -5.96 0.71
N TYR A 385 -13.28 -6.03 0.81
CA TYR A 385 -14.20 -5.95 -0.32
C TYR A 385 -15.24 -4.83 -0.11
N ALA A 386 -15.37 -3.95 -1.09
CA ALA A 386 -16.43 -2.95 -1.16
C ALA A 386 -17.21 -3.06 -2.48
N GLY A 387 -18.54 -3.11 -2.43
CA GLY A 387 -19.39 -3.06 -3.62
C GLY A 387 -19.34 -1.70 -4.34
N LYS A 388 -18.92 -0.65 -3.63
CA LYS A 388 -18.66 0.69 -4.16
C LYS A 388 -17.16 1.03 -4.04
N ASP A 389 -16.80 1.91 -3.11
CA ASP A 389 -15.50 2.57 -3.05
C ASP A 389 -14.75 2.18 -1.77
N ILE A 390 -13.43 2.04 -1.82
CA ILE A 390 -12.56 1.97 -0.63
C ILE A 390 -11.83 3.30 -0.52
N SER A 391 -12.06 4.05 0.57
CA SER A 391 -11.55 5.42 0.69
C SER A 391 -10.91 5.69 2.05
N GLY A 392 -9.63 6.08 2.01
CA GLY A 392 -8.84 6.35 3.20
C GLY A 392 -8.37 5.09 3.94
N GLY A 393 -7.37 5.29 4.79
CA GLY A 393 -6.85 4.28 5.71
C GLY A 393 -5.43 3.85 5.41
N SER A 394 -4.77 3.36 6.46
CA SER A 394 -3.47 2.72 6.43
C SER A 394 -3.65 1.25 6.82
N TYR A 395 -3.17 0.32 6.01
CA TYR A 395 -3.36 -1.12 6.19
C TYR A 395 -1.98 -1.80 6.25
N SER A 396 -1.63 -2.41 7.38
CA SER A 396 -0.37 -3.13 7.59
C SER A 396 -0.67 -4.61 7.86
N LEU A 397 -0.40 -5.46 6.86
CA LEU A 397 -0.84 -6.85 6.80
C LEU A 397 0.37 -7.78 6.73
N LEU A 398 0.41 -8.82 7.57
CA LEU A 398 1.53 -9.79 7.67
C LEU A 398 1.32 -11.04 6.79
N LYS A 399 0.42 -10.97 5.81
CA LYS A 399 0.11 -12.06 4.89
C LYS A 399 -0.60 -11.55 3.62
N PRO A 400 -0.74 -12.38 2.57
CA PRO A 400 -1.29 -11.95 1.29
C PRO A 400 -2.69 -11.36 1.43
N ALA A 401 -3.00 -10.36 0.59
CA ALA A 401 -4.24 -9.61 0.70
C ALA A 401 -5.03 -9.57 -0.62
N ARG A 402 -6.36 -9.56 -0.50
CA ARG A 402 -7.30 -9.36 -1.59
C ARG A 402 -8.16 -8.14 -1.30
N VAL A 403 -7.75 -7.01 -1.88
CA VAL A 403 -8.42 -5.71 -1.77
C VAL A 403 -9.20 -5.46 -3.06
N ARG A 404 -10.54 -5.39 -3.00
CA ARG A 404 -11.37 -5.18 -4.19
C ARG A 404 -12.47 -4.14 -3.96
N ALA A 405 -12.56 -3.14 -4.85
CA ALA A 405 -13.63 -2.15 -4.88
C ALA A 405 -14.43 -2.28 -6.19
N GLY A 406 -15.77 -2.27 -6.12
CA GLY A 406 -16.63 -2.27 -7.31
C GLY A 406 -16.54 -0.99 -8.15
N ARG A 407 -16.00 0.10 -7.58
CA ARG A 407 -15.79 1.40 -8.20
C ARG A 407 -14.35 1.86 -7.99
N ASP A 408 -14.08 2.73 -7.02
CA ASP A 408 -12.75 3.34 -6.86
C ASP A 408 -12.01 2.88 -5.58
N ILE A 409 -10.69 2.89 -5.64
CA ILE A 409 -9.79 2.80 -4.47
C ILE A 409 -9.07 4.15 -4.35
N VAL A 410 -9.26 4.85 -3.24
CA VAL A 410 -8.89 6.27 -3.11
C VAL A 410 -8.17 6.56 -1.80
N ASN A 411 -7.01 7.23 -1.88
CA ASN A 411 -6.26 7.72 -0.72
C ASN A 411 -5.88 6.65 0.32
N ILE A 412 -5.52 5.43 -0.11
CA ILE A 412 -5.11 4.36 0.82
C ILE A 412 -3.59 4.16 0.84
N THR A 413 -3.05 3.86 2.01
CA THR A 413 -1.70 3.31 2.18
C THR A 413 -1.82 1.85 2.57
N LEU A 414 -1.14 0.95 1.85
CA LEU A 414 -1.08 -0.46 2.19
C LEU A 414 0.37 -0.94 2.21
N THR A 415 0.74 -1.59 3.32
CA THR A 415 1.95 -2.39 3.47
C THR A 415 1.51 -3.84 3.67
N GLY A 416 1.75 -4.69 2.68
CA GLY A 416 1.44 -6.12 2.72
C GLY A 416 2.69 -6.97 2.80
N GLU A 417 2.48 -8.28 2.91
CA GLU A 417 3.54 -9.27 3.01
C GLU A 417 3.11 -10.57 2.32
N ASN A 418 3.95 -11.05 1.40
CA ASN A 418 3.86 -12.39 0.84
C ASN A 418 4.87 -13.28 1.60
N ASN A 419 4.41 -14.43 2.09
CA ASN A 419 5.18 -15.37 2.89
C ASN A 419 5.78 -16.52 2.05
N ALA A 420 5.32 -16.72 0.81
CA ALA A 420 5.78 -17.76 -0.12
C ALA A 420 5.85 -17.28 -1.58
N ASP A 421 6.68 -17.93 -2.40
CA ASP A 421 6.86 -17.59 -3.84
C ASP A 421 5.59 -17.71 -4.69
N ALA A 422 4.60 -18.48 -4.23
CA ALA A 422 3.32 -18.64 -4.91
C ALA A 422 2.28 -17.57 -4.50
N ASP A 423 2.57 -16.73 -3.51
CA ASP A 423 1.59 -15.81 -2.95
C ASP A 423 1.22 -14.69 -3.93
N ILE A 424 -0.06 -14.31 -3.90
CA ILE A 424 -0.61 -13.23 -4.73
C ILE A 424 -1.33 -12.23 -3.84
N THR A 425 -0.74 -11.06 -3.68
CA THR A 425 -1.42 -9.89 -3.14
C THR A 425 -2.07 -9.13 -4.31
N SER A 426 -3.37 -8.84 -4.21
CA SER A 426 -4.14 -8.22 -5.29
C SER A 426 -4.96 -7.02 -4.81
N ILE A 427 -4.84 -5.91 -5.54
CA ILE A 427 -5.60 -4.66 -5.34
C ILE A 427 -6.33 -4.33 -6.64
N VAL A 428 -7.67 -4.42 -6.64
CA VAL A 428 -8.48 -4.27 -7.86
C VAL A 428 -9.61 -3.26 -7.67
N ALA A 429 -9.71 -2.28 -8.56
CA ALA A 429 -10.83 -1.35 -8.63
C ALA A 429 -11.61 -1.53 -9.94
N GLY A 430 -12.93 -1.65 -9.87
CA GLY A 430 -13.81 -1.72 -11.04
C GLY A 430 -13.76 -0.47 -11.94
N ARG A 431 -13.26 0.65 -11.42
CA ARG A 431 -13.05 1.90 -12.14
C ARG A 431 -11.65 2.49 -11.90
N ASP A 432 -11.40 3.28 -10.85
CA ASP A 432 -10.10 3.97 -10.69
C ASP A 432 -9.34 3.60 -9.41
N ILE A 433 -8.00 3.59 -9.45
CA ILE A 433 -7.13 3.58 -8.27
C ILE A 433 -6.36 4.90 -8.26
N LEU A 434 -6.62 5.84 -7.34
CA LEU A 434 -6.00 7.17 -7.39
C LEU A 434 -5.94 7.91 -6.03
N ALA A 435 -5.04 8.88 -5.94
CA ALA A 435 -5.05 9.89 -4.89
C ALA A 435 -5.92 11.09 -5.30
N ARG A 436 -6.74 11.59 -4.37
CA ARG A 436 -7.64 12.73 -4.53
C ARG A 436 -7.57 13.62 -3.29
N ARG A 437 -7.56 14.95 -3.45
CA ARG A 437 -7.64 15.85 -2.28
C ARG A 437 -8.97 15.63 -1.56
N MET A 438 -8.91 15.46 -0.24
CA MET A 438 -10.11 15.44 0.61
C MET A 438 -10.72 16.84 0.68
N PRO A 439 -12.04 16.97 0.93
CA PRO A 439 -12.67 18.25 1.24
C PRO A 439 -12.03 18.91 2.48
N GLU A 440 -12.04 20.24 2.51
CA GLU A 440 -11.50 21.03 3.62
C GLU A 440 -12.30 20.80 4.91
N VAL A 441 -11.61 20.36 5.96
CA VAL A 441 -12.15 20.33 7.33
C VAL A 441 -11.81 21.68 7.97
N ILE A 442 -12.82 22.38 8.50
CA ILE A 442 -12.67 23.72 9.07
C ILE A 442 -11.58 23.69 10.16
N GLY A 443 -10.49 24.44 9.94
CA GLY A 443 -9.34 24.50 10.85
C GLY A 443 -8.11 23.67 10.44
N GLN A 444 -8.20 22.82 9.40
CA GLN A 444 -7.06 22.10 8.82
C GLN A 444 -6.76 22.56 7.40
N PHE A 445 -5.52 22.97 7.14
CA PHE A 445 -5.04 23.21 5.78
C PHE A 445 -5.17 21.93 4.94
N PRO A 446 -5.56 22.02 3.65
CA PRO A 446 -5.69 20.86 2.78
C PRO A 446 -4.34 20.19 2.54
N SER A 447 -4.08 19.14 3.32
CA SER A 447 -2.91 18.28 3.18
C SER A 447 -2.94 17.59 1.81
N GLY A 448 -1.74 17.35 1.26
CA GLY A 448 -1.62 16.42 0.15
C GLY A 448 -2.04 15.01 0.60
N THR A 449 -2.51 14.23 -0.36
CA THR A 449 -2.86 12.83 -0.18
C THR A 449 -2.06 11.98 -1.15
N SER A 450 -1.74 10.76 -0.74
CA SER A 450 -1.11 9.74 -1.58
C SER A 450 -1.98 8.48 -1.63
N THR A 451 -1.69 7.63 -2.58
CA THR A 451 -2.11 6.23 -2.63
C THR A 451 -0.85 5.42 -2.85
N SER A 452 -0.54 4.51 -1.93
CA SER A 452 0.73 3.82 -1.88
C SER A 452 0.55 2.34 -1.53
N PHE A 453 1.28 1.50 -2.26
CA PHE A 453 1.28 0.05 -2.09
C PHE A 453 2.72 -0.41 -1.90
N THR A 454 3.01 -1.06 -0.80
CA THR A 454 4.31 -1.64 -0.48
C THR A 454 4.11 -3.11 -0.16
N LEU A 455 4.90 -4.00 -0.75
CA LEU A 455 4.85 -5.43 -0.52
C LEU A 455 6.22 -5.96 -0.12
N TYR A 456 6.26 -6.62 1.05
CA TYR A 456 7.37 -7.46 1.48
C TYR A 456 7.25 -8.87 0.89
N GLY A 457 8.40 -9.54 0.74
CA GLY A 457 8.49 -10.91 0.28
C GLY A 457 8.38 -11.10 -1.25
N PRO A 458 8.39 -12.37 -1.70
CA PRO A 458 8.41 -12.77 -3.11
C PRO A 458 6.98 -12.93 -3.68
N GLY A 459 6.83 -13.61 -4.83
CA GLY A 459 5.53 -13.87 -5.45
C GLY A 459 5.03 -12.70 -6.30
N ASP A 460 3.74 -12.39 -6.20
CA ASP A 460 3.04 -11.48 -7.12
C ASP A 460 2.30 -10.32 -6.41
N LEU A 461 2.46 -9.10 -6.95
CA LEU A 461 1.68 -7.90 -6.62
C LEU A 461 0.83 -7.47 -7.83
N LEU A 462 -0.43 -7.89 -7.86
CA LEU A 462 -1.39 -7.49 -8.90
C LEU A 462 -2.12 -6.20 -8.52
N ILE A 463 -1.99 -5.16 -9.34
CA ILE A 463 -2.74 -3.90 -9.19
C ILE A 463 -3.52 -3.60 -10.48
N ALA A 464 -4.85 -3.62 -10.40
CA ALA A 464 -5.72 -3.51 -11.57
C ALA A 464 -6.81 -2.44 -11.42
N ALA A 465 -6.90 -1.52 -12.37
CA ALA A 465 -7.97 -0.53 -12.48
C ALA A 465 -8.78 -0.75 -13.77
N GLY A 466 -10.11 -0.82 -13.66
CA GLY A 466 -10.99 -0.92 -14.84
C GLY A 466 -10.86 0.26 -15.81
N ARG A 467 -10.43 1.43 -15.31
CA ARG A 467 -10.23 2.68 -16.04
C ARG A 467 -8.86 3.28 -15.72
N ASN A 468 -8.74 4.24 -14.79
CA ASN A 468 -7.46 4.93 -14.56
C ASN A 468 -6.68 4.32 -13.40
N LEU A 469 -5.37 4.16 -13.62
CA LEU A 469 -4.42 3.83 -12.56
C LEU A 469 -3.55 5.08 -12.30
N GLY A 470 -3.68 5.65 -11.11
CA GLY A 470 -3.12 6.94 -10.73
C GLY A 470 -3.92 8.18 -11.22
N PRO A 471 -3.52 9.40 -10.84
CA PRO A 471 -2.27 9.75 -10.15
C PRO A 471 -2.21 9.23 -8.71
N PHE A 472 -1.04 8.76 -8.27
CA PHE A 472 -0.83 8.21 -6.92
C PHE A 472 -0.51 9.26 -5.85
N SER A 473 -0.39 10.54 -6.21
CA SER A 473 -0.18 11.62 -5.22
C SER A 473 -0.73 12.97 -5.68
N THR A 474 -1.29 13.72 -4.73
CA THR A 474 -1.78 15.10 -4.90
C THR A 474 -0.85 16.16 -4.28
N TYR A 475 0.28 15.72 -3.70
CA TYR A 475 1.36 16.60 -3.25
C TYR A 475 2.00 17.34 -4.42
N ASP A 476 2.67 18.46 -4.13
CA ASP A 476 3.50 19.14 -5.12
C ASP A 476 4.96 18.68 -5.07
N ARG A 477 5.74 19.05 -6.11
CA ARG A 477 7.15 18.69 -6.20
C ARG A 477 8.00 19.24 -5.06
N VAL A 478 7.62 20.38 -4.47
CA VAL A 478 8.37 21.01 -3.37
C VAL A 478 8.18 20.19 -2.09
N SER A 479 6.94 19.76 -1.83
CA SER A 479 6.56 18.91 -0.71
C SER A 479 7.28 17.55 -0.76
N ILE A 480 7.34 16.93 -1.95
CA ILE A 480 8.03 15.65 -2.17
C ILE A 480 9.55 15.84 -2.06
N ALA A 481 10.13 16.86 -2.70
CA ALA A 481 11.56 17.15 -2.63
C ALA A 481 12.04 17.48 -1.20
N ALA A 482 11.21 18.14 -0.39
CA ALA A 482 11.51 18.47 1.01
C ALA A 482 11.41 17.28 1.97
N ASN A 483 10.80 16.16 1.55
CA ASN A 483 10.57 14.99 2.40
C ASN A 483 10.88 13.69 1.62
N PRO A 484 12.14 13.47 1.20
CA PRO A 484 12.51 12.32 0.37
C PRO A 484 12.22 10.97 1.04
N ASP A 485 12.30 10.90 2.38
CA ASP A 485 12.20 9.65 3.13
C ASP A 485 10.75 9.26 3.54
N ARG A 486 9.73 10.04 3.15
CA ARG A 486 8.35 9.93 3.67
C ARG A 486 7.30 9.38 2.70
N ASP A 487 7.70 8.81 1.56
CA ASP A 487 6.79 8.23 0.56
C ASP A 487 5.67 9.18 0.06
N MET A 488 5.86 10.51 0.19
CA MET A 488 4.85 11.51 -0.15
C MET A 488 4.53 11.58 -1.65
N GLY A 489 5.39 11.01 -2.50
CA GLY A 489 5.10 10.76 -3.90
C GLY A 489 4.05 9.67 -4.15
N GLY A 490 3.69 8.86 -3.15
CA GLY A 490 2.91 7.64 -3.36
C GLY A 490 3.62 6.67 -4.32
N GLY A 491 2.91 5.63 -4.78
CA GLY A 491 3.47 4.67 -5.73
C GLY A 491 3.26 3.21 -5.37
N ILE A 492 4.05 2.34 -6.00
CA ILE A 492 3.93 0.88 -5.91
C ILE A 492 5.33 0.30 -5.73
N PHE A 493 5.53 -0.53 -4.71
CA PHE A 493 6.86 -0.95 -4.27
C PHE A 493 6.87 -2.44 -3.90
N ALA A 494 7.76 -3.22 -4.51
CA ALA A 494 8.10 -4.57 -4.06
C ALA A 494 9.52 -4.57 -3.50
N ILE A 495 9.64 -4.79 -2.18
CA ILE A 495 10.85 -4.48 -1.41
C ILE A 495 11.60 -5.71 -0.86
N GLY A 496 11.08 -6.92 -1.09
CA GLY A 496 11.67 -8.17 -0.59
C GLY A 496 11.71 -8.21 0.93
N ASP A 497 12.89 -8.41 1.52
CA ASP A 497 13.12 -8.31 2.97
C ASP A 497 13.06 -6.87 3.50
N GLY A 498 13.03 -5.85 2.63
CA GLY A 498 13.05 -4.44 2.99
C GLY A 498 14.43 -3.86 3.30
N ALA A 499 15.52 -4.66 3.26
CA ALA A 499 16.88 -4.20 3.55
C ALA A 499 17.37 -3.13 2.55
N ASN A 500 16.88 -3.19 1.31
CA ASN A 500 17.17 -2.22 0.25
C ASN A 500 16.32 -0.94 0.33
N SER A 501 15.28 -0.88 1.17
CA SER A 501 14.20 0.13 1.08
C SER A 501 14.65 1.59 1.18
N GLY A 502 15.70 1.86 1.97
CA GLY A 502 16.15 3.23 2.27
C GLY A 502 15.20 4.03 3.17
N ARG A 503 14.00 3.50 3.44
CA ARG A 503 12.93 4.16 4.20
C ARG A 503 13.12 3.89 5.68
N THR A 504 13.35 4.93 6.46
CA THR A 504 13.58 4.85 7.92
C THR A 504 12.34 4.40 8.71
N SER A 505 11.17 4.35 8.07
CA SER A 505 9.89 3.90 8.61
C SER A 505 9.59 2.41 8.44
N LEU A 506 10.35 1.69 7.60
CA LEU A 506 10.10 0.28 7.27
C LEU A 506 11.21 -0.60 7.85
N PRO A 507 10.92 -1.53 8.79
CA PRO A 507 11.91 -2.46 9.31
C PRO A 507 12.30 -3.52 8.26
N THR A 508 13.49 -4.09 8.39
CA THR A 508 13.88 -5.28 7.63
C THR A 508 13.21 -6.52 8.23
N LYS A 509 12.68 -7.40 7.38
CA LYS A 509 12.11 -8.71 7.73
C LYS A 509 13.06 -9.81 7.31
N PHE A 510 14.11 -10.08 8.10
CA PHE A 510 15.19 -11.02 7.74
C PHE A 510 14.74 -12.48 7.54
N TYR A 511 13.55 -12.84 7.99
CA TYR A 511 12.94 -14.16 7.78
C TYR A 511 12.29 -14.32 6.39
N LEU A 512 12.16 -13.23 5.61
CA LEU A 512 11.74 -13.25 4.22
C LEU A 512 12.96 -13.30 3.28
N PRO A 513 12.83 -13.89 2.08
CA PRO A 513 13.89 -13.80 1.09
C PRO A 513 14.10 -12.36 0.63
N ARG A 514 15.34 -12.05 0.26
CA ARG A 514 15.72 -10.75 -0.32
C ARG A 514 15.00 -10.43 -1.63
N GLN A 515 14.56 -11.45 -2.38
CA GLN A 515 13.81 -11.29 -3.62
C GLN A 515 12.45 -10.65 -3.33
N GLY A 516 12.15 -9.56 -4.02
CA GLY A 516 10.83 -8.94 -4.01
C GLY A 516 9.91 -9.61 -5.03
N ALA A 517 8.61 -9.45 -4.80
CA ALA A 517 7.57 -9.83 -5.73
C ALA A 517 7.71 -9.13 -7.11
N ASP A 518 7.18 -9.80 -8.13
CA ASP A 518 6.89 -9.16 -9.42
C ASP A 518 5.69 -8.21 -9.27
N ILE A 519 5.67 -7.13 -10.06
CA ILE A 519 4.59 -6.14 -10.05
C ILE A 519 3.81 -6.24 -11.36
N ALA A 520 2.54 -6.65 -11.29
CA ALA A 520 1.64 -6.72 -12.45
C ALA A 520 0.60 -5.59 -12.42
N LEU A 521 0.72 -4.62 -13.34
CA LEU A 521 -0.17 -3.47 -13.46
C LEU A 521 -1.14 -3.63 -14.62
N ARG A 522 -2.44 -3.46 -14.37
CA ARG A 522 -3.49 -3.44 -15.40
C ARG A 522 -4.29 -2.13 -15.31
N PHE A 523 -4.49 -1.45 -16.43
CA PHE A 523 -5.34 -0.26 -16.49
C PHE A 523 -6.24 -0.25 -17.74
N GLY A 524 -7.42 0.35 -17.65
CA GLY A 524 -8.39 0.35 -18.74
C GLY A 524 -9.02 -1.02 -19.01
N VAL A 525 -9.04 -1.94 -18.04
CA VAL A 525 -9.49 -3.34 -18.21
C VAL A 525 -10.94 -3.61 -17.76
N ALA A 526 -11.81 -2.59 -17.70
CA ALA A 526 -13.20 -2.73 -17.23
C ALA A 526 -14.05 -3.70 -18.09
N GLY A 527 -13.70 -3.89 -19.37
CA GLY A 527 -14.34 -4.88 -20.24
C GLY A 527 -13.97 -6.33 -19.91
N GLY A 528 -12.97 -6.57 -19.05
CA GLY A 528 -12.35 -7.88 -18.84
C GLY A 528 -11.26 -8.18 -19.86
N ILE A 529 -10.62 -9.34 -19.72
CA ILE A 529 -9.59 -9.86 -20.64
C ILE A 529 -10.05 -11.26 -21.04
N ASP A 530 -10.10 -11.56 -22.34
CA ASP A 530 -10.64 -12.82 -22.84
C ASP A 530 -9.59 -13.95 -22.82
N TYR A 531 -9.18 -14.30 -21.60
CA TYR A 531 -8.30 -15.44 -21.32
C TYR A 531 -8.86 -16.75 -21.88
N ALA A 532 -10.19 -16.91 -21.93
CA ALA A 532 -10.82 -18.12 -22.43
C ALA A 532 -10.74 -18.23 -23.95
N ALA A 533 -10.88 -17.13 -24.70
CA ALA A 533 -10.58 -17.12 -26.13
C ALA A 533 -9.11 -17.46 -26.41
N ALA A 534 -8.17 -16.94 -25.61
CA ALA A 534 -6.76 -17.31 -25.74
C ALA A 534 -6.51 -18.81 -25.48
N ILE A 535 -7.10 -19.38 -24.42
CA ILE A 535 -7.04 -20.82 -24.12
C ILE A 535 -7.68 -21.65 -25.24
N ALA A 536 -8.83 -21.23 -25.79
CA ALA A 536 -9.52 -21.96 -26.85
C ALA A 536 -8.74 -21.96 -28.17
N SER A 537 -8.07 -20.85 -28.51
CA SER A 537 -7.32 -20.70 -29.77
C SER A 537 -5.90 -21.26 -29.72
N TYR A 538 -5.21 -21.12 -28.58
CA TYR A 538 -3.77 -21.39 -28.45
C TYR A 538 -3.42 -22.42 -27.36
N GLY A 539 -4.40 -22.99 -26.67
CA GLY A 539 -4.19 -24.00 -25.61
C GLY A 539 -3.64 -25.34 -26.08
N ASP A 540 -3.62 -25.59 -27.39
CA ASP A 540 -2.95 -26.75 -28.00
C ASP A 540 -1.53 -26.37 -28.44
N ALA A 541 -0.53 -27.08 -27.91
CA ALA A 541 0.87 -26.79 -28.17
C ALA A 541 1.28 -26.94 -29.64
N ALA A 542 0.64 -27.82 -30.41
CA ALA A 542 0.90 -27.94 -31.84
C ALA A 542 0.36 -26.73 -32.63
N THR A 543 -0.81 -26.22 -32.23
CA THR A 543 -1.45 -25.02 -32.79
C THR A 543 -0.66 -23.76 -32.42
N ALA A 544 -0.23 -23.61 -31.16
CA ALA A 544 0.64 -22.53 -30.71
C ALA A 544 1.98 -22.50 -31.47
N ALA A 545 2.62 -23.66 -31.65
CA ALA A 545 3.84 -23.79 -32.44
C ALA A 545 3.63 -23.48 -33.94
N ALA A 546 2.49 -23.88 -34.51
CA ALA A 546 2.18 -23.64 -35.92
C ALA A 546 1.81 -22.18 -36.24
N SER A 547 1.14 -21.48 -35.33
CA SER A 547 0.85 -20.04 -35.43
C SER A 547 2.05 -19.17 -35.01
N GLY A 548 2.95 -19.70 -34.18
CA GLY A 548 3.99 -18.94 -33.50
C GLY A 548 3.45 -18.02 -32.41
N ILE A 549 2.25 -18.30 -31.88
CA ILE A 549 1.57 -17.55 -30.81
C ILE A 549 1.52 -18.44 -29.58
N ASP A 550 2.46 -18.22 -28.66
CA ASP A 550 2.68 -19.08 -27.49
C ASP A 550 2.32 -18.33 -26.19
N VAL A 551 1.02 -18.26 -25.90
CA VAL A 551 0.43 -17.38 -24.87
C VAL A 551 -0.20 -18.14 -23.70
N VAL A 552 -0.46 -19.44 -23.88
CA VAL A 552 -1.20 -20.30 -22.93
C VAL A 552 -0.76 -21.79 -22.92
N PRO A 553 0.39 -22.22 -23.48
CA PRO A 553 0.69 -23.66 -23.68
C PRO A 553 0.75 -24.44 -22.36
N SER A 554 1.07 -23.75 -21.25
CA SER A 554 1.19 -24.29 -19.91
C SER A 554 -0.15 -24.40 -19.17
N ILE A 555 -1.21 -23.76 -19.66
CA ILE A 555 -2.47 -23.55 -18.92
C ILE A 555 -3.39 -24.77 -18.99
N VAL A 556 -3.49 -25.44 -20.15
CA VAL A 556 -4.33 -26.65 -20.28
C VAL A 556 -3.84 -27.78 -19.35
N PRO A 557 -2.53 -28.11 -19.27
CA PRO A 557 -2.02 -29.07 -18.29
C PRO A 557 -2.28 -28.67 -16.82
N GLN A 558 -2.18 -27.38 -16.48
CA GLN A 558 -2.51 -26.88 -15.13
C GLN A 558 -3.99 -27.09 -14.79
N LEU A 559 -4.90 -26.81 -15.73
CA LEU A 559 -6.33 -27.06 -15.57
C LEU A 559 -6.65 -28.55 -15.45
N GLU A 560 -6.02 -29.41 -16.26
CA GLU A 560 -6.13 -30.87 -16.17
C GLU A 560 -5.70 -31.37 -14.78
N GLN A 561 -4.54 -30.93 -14.29
CA GLN A 561 -4.02 -31.28 -12.96
C GLN A 561 -4.96 -30.79 -11.85
N LEU A 562 -5.46 -29.56 -11.93
CA LEU A 562 -6.41 -29.00 -10.96
C LEU A 562 -7.72 -29.79 -10.93
N VAL A 563 -8.35 -30.01 -12.08
CA VAL A 563 -9.59 -30.79 -12.18
C VAL A 563 -9.37 -32.22 -11.66
N ALA A 564 -8.26 -32.86 -12.00
CA ALA A 564 -7.92 -34.19 -11.50
C ALA A 564 -7.83 -34.21 -9.96
N GLN A 565 -7.14 -33.23 -9.37
CA GLN A 565 -7.03 -33.10 -7.91
C GLN A 565 -8.39 -32.89 -7.23
N LEU A 566 -9.26 -32.04 -7.79
CA LEU A 566 -10.60 -31.79 -7.25
C LEU A 566 -11.46 -33.05 -7.30
N ILE A 567 -11.46 -33.78 -8.43
CA ILE A 567 -12.20 -35.03 -8.59
C ILE A 567 -11.66 -36.09 -7.61
N VAL A 568 -10.34 -36.26 -7.50
CA VAL A 568 -9.70 -37.21 -6.58
C VAL A 568 -10.01 -36.86 -5.12
N LYS A 569 -10.02 -35.58 -4.73
CA LYS A 569 -10.39 -35.12 -3.39
C LYS A 569 -11.86 -35.45 -3.06
N GLN A 570 -12.77 -35.21 -4.01
CA GLN A 570 -14.19 -35.52 -3.81
C GLN A 570 -14.48 -37.02 -3.82
N ALA A 571 -13.79 -37.79 -4.66
CA ALA A 571 -13.87 -39.24 -4.68
C ALA A 571 -13.44 -39.87 -3.35
N LYS A 572 -12.36 -39.37 -2.73
CA LYS A 572 -11.93 -39.77 -1.38
C LYS A 572 -12.97 -39.42 -0.32
N ALA A 573 -13.56 -38.22 -0.39
CA ALA A 573 -14.63 -37.80 0.52
C ALA A 573 -15.90 -38.68 0.39
N ALA A 574 -16.19 -39.17 -0.81
CA ALA A 574 -17.26 -40.14 -1.10
C ALA A 574 -16.91 -41.59 -0.71
N GLY A 575 -15.76 -41.85 -0.07
CA GLY A 575 -15.36 -43.18 0.40
C GLY A 575 -14.70 -44.08 -0.66
N ILE A 576 -14.38 -43.56 -1.84
CA ILE A 576 -13.66 -44.33 -2.87
C ILE A 576 -12.20 -44.48 -2.42
N ALA A 577 -11.72 -45.72 -2.31
CA ALA A 577 -10.35 -46.03 -1.95
C ALA A 577 -9.41 -45.85 -3.15
N ASN A 578 -8.29 -45.13 -2.94
CA ASN A 578 -7.24 -44.88 -3.93
C ASN A 578 -7.73 -44.42 -5.34
N PRO A 579 -8.62 -43.41 -5.44
CA PRO A 579 -9.08 -42.94 -6.74
C PRO A 579 -7.92 -42.32 -7.52
N SER A 580 -7.77 -42.76 -8.77
CA SER A 580 -6.83 -42.24 -9.75
C SER A 580 -7.61 -41.83 -10.98
N VAL A 581 -7.31 -40.64 -11.51
CA VAL A 581 -8.01 -40.02 -12.63
C VAL A 581 -6.99 -39.36 -13.54
N ALA A 582 -7.03 -39.69 -14.82
CA ALA A 582 -6.42 -38.88 -15.87
C ALA A 582 -7.51 -38.00 -16.47
N VAL A 583 -7.34 -36.68 -16.41
CA VAL A 583 -8.19 -35.72 -17.10
C VAL A 583 -7.46 -35.31 -18.38
N THR A 584 -8.17 -35.30 -19.50
CA THR A 584 -7.68 -34.70 -20.74
C THR A 584 -8.75 -33.76 -21.28
N LEU A 585 -8.38 -32.51 -21.51
CA LEU A 585 -9.25 -31.43 -21.96
C LEU A 585 -8.86 -31.01 -23.37
N THR A 586 -9.84 -30.90 -24.26
CA THR A 586 -9.66 -30.09 -25.47
C THR A 586 -9.51 -28.60 -25.10
N PRO A 587 -8.86 -27.76 -25.93
CA PRO A 587 -8.75 -26.32 -25.67
C PRO A 587 -10.10 -25.64 -25.39
N ALA A 588 -11.16 -26.07 -26.07
CA ALA A 588 -12.52 -25.60 -25.82
C ALA A 588 -13.07 -26.04 -24.45
N GLU A 589 -12.92 -27.31 -24.06
CA GLU A 589 -13.30 -27.78 -22.72
C GLU A 589 -12.48 -27.06 -21.62
N ALA A 590 -11.19 -26.80 -21.86
CA ALA A 590 -10.33 -26.06 -20.94
C ALA A 590 -10.78 -24.60 -20.78
N ALA A 591 -11.11 -23.92 -21.86
CA ALA A 591 -11.67 -22.56 -21.84
C ALA A 591 -13.02 -22.51 -21.09
N GLU A 592 -13.89 -23.50 -21.28
CA GLU A 592 -15.14 -23.60 -20.52
C GLU A 592 -14.92 -23.86 -19.01
N VAL A 593 -13.95 -24.69 -18.64
CA VAL A 593 -13.58 -24.92 -17.24
C VAL A 593 -12.99 -23.64 -16.62
N PHE A 594 -12.11 -22.96 -17.35
CA PHE A 594 -11.49 -21.70 -16.90
C PHE A 594 -12.54 -20.61 -16.66
N ASN A 595 -13.50 -20.44 -17.57
CA ASN A 595 -14.63 -19.52 -17.38
C ASN A 595 -15.59 -19.94 -16.27
N ALA A 596 -15.72 -21.24 -16.01
CA ALA A 596 -16.55 -21.74 -14.90
C ALA A 596 -15.89 -21.49 -13.53
N LEU A 597 -14.56 -21.35 -13.44
CA LEU A 597 -13.87 -20.99 -12.20
C LEU A 597 -14.05 -19.49 -11.88
N PRO A 598 -14.37 -19.09 -10.64
CA PRO A 598 -14.70 -19.87 -9.44
C PRO A 598 -16.23 -19.92 -9.19
N THR A 599 -17.04 -19.89 -10.24
CA THR A 599 -18.51 -19.81 -10.12
C THR A 599 -19.10 -21.16 -9.70
N VAL A 600 -20.33 -21.16 -9.17
CA VAL A 600 -21.06 -22.41 -8.84
C VAL A 600 -21.24 -23.33 -10.06
N ALA A 601 -21.14 -22.81 -11.29
CA ALA A 601 -21.17 -23.61 -12.51
C ALA A 601 -20.03 -24.64 -12.60
N ILE A 602 -18.91 -24.43 -11.87
CA ILE A 602 -17.81 -25.39 -11.81
C ILE A 602 -18.27 -26.76 -11.27
N ASN A 603 -19.22 -26.79 -10.33
CA ASN A 603 -19.73 -28.03 -9.74
C ASN A 603 -20.35 -28.95 -10.82
N GLY A 604 -21.09 -28.36 -11.77
CA GLY A 604 -21.66 -29.08 -12.91
C GLY A 604 -20.59 -29.59 -13.89
N LYS A 605 -19.57 -28.77 -14.19
CA LYS A 605 -18.43 -29.16 -15.04
C LYS A 605 -17.61 -30.30 -14.41
N LEU A 606 -17.29 -30.21 -13.12
CA LEU A 606 -16.59 -31.27 -12.37
C LEU A 606 -17.38 -32.57 -12.35
N SER A 607 -18.70 -32.51 -12.16
CA SER A 607 -19.58 -33.69 -12.19
C SER A 607 -19.55 -34.39 -13.56
N ALA A 608 -19.60 -33.63 -14.66
CA ALA A 608 -19.53 -34.16 -16.02
C ALA A 608 -18.14 -34.75 -16.35
N LEU A 609 -17.06 -34.08 -15.93
CA LEU A 609 -15.69 -34.55 -16.13
C LEU A 609 -15.38 -35.81 -15.30
N ALA A 610 -15.87 -35.89 -14.06
CA ALA A 610 -15.77 -37.10 -13.24
C ALA A 610 -16.50 -38.29 -13.89
N ALA A 611 -17.67 -38.08 -14.49
CA ALA A 611 -18.36 -39.12 -15.26
C ALA A 611 -17.57 -39.57 -16.50
N LYS A 612 -16.96 -38.62 -17.25
CA LYS A 612 -16.08 -38.90 -18.40
C LYS A 612 -14.87 -39.76 -18.02
N THR A 613 -14.39 -39.66 -16.77
CA THR A 613 -13.25 -40.42 -16.24
C THR A 613 -13.63 -41.67 -15.42
N GLY A 614 -14.90 -42.09 -15.48
CA GLY A 614 -15.37 -43.32 -14.83
C GLY A 614 -15.78 -43.19 -13.36
N LEU A 615 -15.73 -41.99 -12.79
CA LEU A 615 -16.19 -41.65 -11.43
C LEU A 615 -17.54 -40.90 -11.46
N GLY A 616 -18.53 -41.50 -12.12
CA GLY A 616 -19.89 -40.97 -12.17
C GLY A 616 -20.58 -41.00 -10.80
N GLY A 617 -21.54 -40.09 -10.59
CA GLY A 617 -22.34 -40.01 -9.35
C GLY A 617 -21.72 -39.20 -8.21
N LEU A 618 -20.52 -38.63 -8.39
CA LEU A 618 -19.96 -37.66 -7.45
C LEU A 618 -20.75 -36.34 -7.52
N ALA A 619 -21.28 -35.91 -6.37
CA ALA A 619 -21.82 -34.56 -6.20
C ALA A 619 -20.70 -33.63 -5.71
N PHE A 620 -20.53 -32.47 -6.35
CA PHE A 620 -19.57 -31.44 -5.95
C PHE A 620 -20.31 -30.28 -5.28
N ASP A 621 -19.96 -30.01 -4.02
CA ASP A 621 -20.39 -28.84 -3.27
C ASP A 621 -19.17 -28.26 -2.56
N LEU A 622 -18.52 -27.29 -3.21
CA LEU A 622 -17.26 -26.71 -2.75
C LEU A 622 -17.53 -25.74 -1.59
N THR A 623 -16.77 -25.87 -0.50
CA THR A 623 -16.86 -24.93 0.62
C THR A 623 -16.32 -23.54 0.22
N PRO A 624 -16.71 -22.46 0.92
CA PRO A 624 -16.16 -21.12 0.67
C PRO A 624 -14.63 -21.05 0.68
N ALA A 625 -13.97 -21.83 1.55
CA ALA A 625 -12.51 -21.94 1.59
C ALA A 625 -11.93 -22.60 0.32
N GLN A 626 -12.61 -23.62 -0.22
CA GLN A 626 -12.21 -24.22 -1.51
C GLN A 626 -12.39 -23.23 -2.67
N PHE A 627 -13.48 -22.45 -2.69
CA PHE A 627 -13.66 -21.38 -3.67
C PHE A 627 -12.56 -20.30 -3.59
N LEU A 628 -12.10 -19.95 -2.38
CA LEU A 628 -11.02 -18.97 -2.19
C LEU A 628 -9.66 -19.47 -2.71
N SER A 629 -9.40 -20.77 -2.55
CA SER A 629 -8.23 -21.46 -3.12
C SER A 629 -8.29 -21.55 -4.65
N LEU A 630 -9.45 -21.90 -5.23
CA LEU A 630 -9.67 -21.87 -6.68
C LEU A 630 -9.50 -20.46 -7.27
N LEU A 631 -9.98 -19.43 -6.56
CA LEU A 631 -9.75 -18.03 -6.91
C LEU A 631 -8.24 -17.71 -6.99
N HIS A 632 -7.44 -18.23 -6.07
CA HIS A 632 -5.98 -17.99 -6.04
C HIS A 632 -5.29 -18.65 -7.24
N GLN A 633 -5.60 -19.92 -7.53
CA GLN A 633 -5.09 -20.60 -8.73
C GLN A 633 -5.54 -19.92 -10.03
N LEU A 634 -6.77 -19.39 -10.08
CA LEU A 634 -7.26 -18.63 -11.22
C LEU A 634 -6.54 -17.30 -11.40
N ASP A 635 -6.27 -16.57 -10.32
CA ASP A 635 -5.49 -15.33 -10.37
C ASP A 635 -4.03 -15.63 -10.83
N ALA A 636 -3.43 -16.74 -10.37
CA ALA A 636 -2.11 -17.21 -10.80
C ALA A 636 -2.05 -17.54 -12.30
N MET A 637 -3.00 -18.35 -12.81
CA MET A 637 -3.07 -18.66 -14.24
C MET A 637 -3.23 -17.41 -15.10
N LYS A 638 -4.05 -16.43 -14.68
CA LYS A 638 -4.21 -15.15 -15.39
C LYS A 638 -2.91 -14.35 -15.46
N LEU A 639 -2.13 -14.33 -14.38
CA LEU A 639 -0.82 -13.67 -14.35
C LEU A 639 0.20 -14.39 -15.25
N GLY A 640 0.16 -15.72 -15.31
CA GLY A 640 0.92 -16.50 -16.30
C GLY A 640 0.60 -16.10 -17.74
N ILE A 641 -0.68 -16.04 -18.10
CA ILE A 641 -1.11 -15.67 -19.47
C ILE A 641 -0.69 -14.24 -19.83
N ASP A 642 -0.75 -13.29 -18.89
CA ASP A 642 -0.26 -11.92 -19.10
C ASP A 642 1.25 -11.87 -19.40
N ARG A 643 2.05 -12.65 -18.66
CA ARG A 643 3.51 -12.77 -18.83
C ARG A 643 3.87 -13.43 -20.16
N ASP A 644 3.18 -14.51 -20.52
CA ASP A 644 3.37 -15.23 -21.79
C ASP A 644 2.98 -14.32 -22.97
N PHE A 645 1.89 -13.55 -22.85
CA PHE A 645 1.50 -12.52 -23.82
C PHE A 645 2.56 -11.42 -24.00
N LEU A 646 3.09 -10.85 -22.92
CA LEU A 646 4.18 -9.86 -22.99
C LEU A 646 5.45 -10.45 -23.62
N THR A 647 5.75 -11.72 -23.31
CA THR A 647 6.88 -12.47 -23.89
C THR A 647 6.70 -12.69 -25.39
N LEU A 648 5.49 -12.97 -25.87
CA LEU A 648 5.17 -13.03 -27.30
C LEU A 648 5.41 -11.67 -27.98
N LEU A 649 4.94 -10.56 -27.38
CA LEU A 649 5.11 -9.23 -27.96
C LEU A 649 6.59 -8.85 -28.12
N LYS A 650 7.41 -9.17 -27.11
CA LYS A 650 8.87 -9.07 -27.18
C LYS A 650 9.45 -9.91 -28.32
N GLN A 651 9.06 -11.18 -28.41
CA GLN A 651 9.58 -12.09 -29.44
C GLN A 651 9.20 -11.64 -30.85
N VAL A 652 7.98 -11.13 -31.06
CA VAL A 652 7.56 -10.53 -32.34
C VAL A 652 8.42 -9.32 -32.71
N GLY A 653 8.80 -8.48 -31.74
CA GLY A 653 9.73 -7.38 -31.96
C GLY A 653 11.12 -7.85 -32.42
N LEU A 654 11.67 -8.89 -31.78
CA LEU A 654 12.97 -9.48 -32.13
C LEU A 654 12.93 -10.15 -33.52
N ASP A 655 11.94 -11.02 -33.74
CA ASP A 655 11.73 -11.75 -34.99
C ASP A 655 11.61 -10.84 -36.22
N TYR A 656 11.04 -9.64 -36.06
CA TYR A 656 10.85 -8.71 -37.17
C TYR A 656 12.18 -8.31 -37.84
N ASN A 657 13.20 -8.03 -37.03
CA ASN A 657 14.50 -7.56 -37.48
C ASN A 657 15.51 -8.70 -37.72
N ASP A 658 15.20 -9.94 -37.36
CA ASP A 658 16.02 -11.12 -37.64
C ASP A 658 15.73 -11.66 -39.05
N PRO A 659 16.67 -11.56 -40.02
CA PRO A 659 16.45 -12.07 -41.38
C PRO A 659 16.38 -13.59 -41.48
N SER A 660 16.76 -14.33 -40.42
CA SER A 660 16.65 -15.78 -40.34
C SER A 660 15.30 -16.27 -39.80
N SER A 661 14.52 -15.38 -39.17
CA SER A 661 13.19 -15.70 -38.65
C SER A 661 12.17 -15.80 -39.79
N ALA A 662 11.32 -16.83 -39.75
CA ALA A 662 10.18 -16.97 -40.67
C ALA A 662 9.18 -15.80 -40.55
N TYR A 663 9.28 -15.02 -39.48
CA TYR A 663 8.45 -13.87 -39.16
C TYR A 663 9.15 -12.52 -39.39
N SER A 664 10.34 -12.52 -40.01
CA SER A 664 11.00 -11.29 -40.47
C SER A 664 10.02 -10.41 -41.25
N GLY A 665 9.98 -9.13 -40.90
CA GLY A 665 9.10 -8.15 -41.53
C GLY A 665 7.60 -8.25 -41.14
N LYS A 666 7.21 -9.04 -40.12
CA LYS A 666 5.79 -9.31 -39.80
C LYS A 666 5.43 -9.11 -38.32
N TYR A 667 4.36 -8.34 -38.06
CA TYR A 667 3.77 -8.16 -36.73
C TYR A 667 2.42 -8.88 -36.52
N ALA A 668 1.92 -9.59 -37.53
CA ALA A 668 0.55 -10.11 -37.55
C ALA A 668 0.18 -10.93 -36.29
N ARG A 669 1.09 -11.79 -35.82
CA ARG A 669 0.93 -12.61 -34.60
C ARG A 669 0.65 -11.80 -33.34
N ALA A 670 1.31 -10.65 -33.17
CA ALA A 670 1.06 -9.77 -32.03
C ALA A 670 -0.37 -9.20 -32.09
N TYR A 671 -0.81 -8.74 -33.25
CA TYR A 671 -2.17 -8.21 -33.44
C TYR A 671 -3.26 -9.26 -33.34
N GLU A 672 -2.99 -10.50 -33.77
CA GLU A 672 -3.89 -11.65 -33.59
C GLU A 672 -4.08 -11.99 -32.10
N ALA A 673 -2.97 -12.05 -31.34
CA ALA A 673 -3.02 -12.24 -29.89
C ALA A 673 -3.70 -11.08 -29.15
N ILE A 674 -3.40 -9.83 -29.52
CA ILE A 674 -4.06 -8.63 -29.00
C ILE A 674 -5.57 -8.69 -29.26
N ALA A 675 -6.00 -8.98 -30.50
CA ALA A 675 -7.41 -9.06 -30.85
C ALA A 675 -8.13 -10.24 -30.18
N THR A 676 -7.40 -11.30 -29.80
CA THR A 676 -7.93 -12.43 -29.05
C THR A 676 -8.16 -12.10 -27.57
N LEU A 677 -7.17 -11.49 -26.89
CA LEU A 677 -7.27 -11.14 -25.47
C LEU A 677 -8.09 -9.87 -25.20
N PHE A 678 -8.07 -8.93 -26.13
CA PHE A 678 -8.72 -7.62 -26.03
C PHE A 678 -9.63 -7.35 -27.26
N PRO A 679 -10.67 -8.17 -27.50
CA PRO A 679 -11.54 -8.01 -28.65
C PRO A 679 -12.44 -6.78 -28.55
N ALA A 680 -12.83 -6.22 -29.70
CA ALA A 680 -13.71 -5.06 -29.78
C ALA A 680 -15.11 -5.29 -29.16
N SER A 681 -15.54 -6.55 -29.01
CA SER A 681 -16.76 -6.95 -28.28
C SER A 681 -16.72 -6.58 -26.79
N LEU A 682 -15.53 -6.48 -26.19
CA LEU A 682 -15.33 -6.01 -24.80
C LEU A 682 -15.06 -4.50 -24.72
N GLY A 683 -15.18 -3.77 -25.84
CA GLY A 683 -15.06 -2.31 -25.91
C GLY A 683 -13.65 -1.78 -26.26
N TYR A 684 -12.70 -2.67 -26.55
CA TYR A 684 -11.33 -2.33 -26.96
C TYR A 684 -11.23 -1.90 -28.44
N THR A 685 -10.04 -1.44 -28.83
CA THR A 685 -9.72 -1.10 -30.23
C THR A 685 -9.79 -2.36 -31.09
N ASP A 686 -10.43 -2.26 -32.27
CA ASP A 686 -10.48 -3.37 -33.22
C ASP A 686 -9.11 -3.56 -33.90
N ASN A 687 -8.30 -4.42 -33.28
CA ASN A 687 -6.94 -4.72 -33.69
C ASN A 687 -6.85 -5.89 -34.69
N SER A 688 -7.99 -6.45 -35.13
CA SER A 688 -8.03 -7.61 -36.04
C SER A 688 -7.38 -7.37 -37.41
N ALA A 689 -7.32 -6.11 -37.86
CA ALA A 689 -6.67 -5.70 -39.11
C ALA A 689 -5.23 -5.19 -38.94
N GLY A 690 -4.67 -5.24 -37.73
CA GLY A 690 -3.56 -4.38 -37.29
C GLY A 690 -2.18 -4.57 -37.94
N GLY A 691 -2.02 -5.50 -38.88
CA GLY A 691 -0.82 -5.61 -39.71
C GLY A 691 -0.87 -4.87 -41.05
N THR A 692 -2.00 -4.22 -41.39
CA THR A 692 -2.28 -3.72 -42.75
C THR A 692 -1.82 -2.28 -43.02
N GLY A 693 -1.16 -1.62 -42.07
CA GLY A 693 -0.64 -0.26 -42.20
C GLY A 693 -1.68 0.86 -42.06
N ALA A 694 -2.96 0.52 -41.87
CA ALA A 694 -4.00 1.45 -41.48
C ALA A 694 -4.24 1.34 -39.96
N ALA A 695 -3.92 2.40 -39.21
CA ALA A 695 -4.18 2.45 -37.78
C ALA A 695 -5.70 2.42 -37.50
N PRO A 696 -6.20 1.51 -36.64
CA PRO A 696 -7.61 1.43 -36.27
C PRO A 696 -8.06 2.64 -35.43
N ALA A 697 -9.37 2.87 -35.38
CA ALA A 697 -9.95 3.94 -34.58
C ALA A 697 -9.92 3.60 -33.07
N LEU A 698 -8.92 4.13 -32.37
CA LEU A 698 -8.67 3.89 -30.93
C LEU A 698 -9.94 3.94 -30.07
N ARG A 699 -10.03 3.03 -29.10
CA ARG A 699 -11.01 3.05 -28.02
C ARG A 699 -10.32 3.36 -26.70
N ARG A 700 -10.71 4.48 -26.08
CA ARG A 700 -10.11 4.90 -24.81
C ARG A 700 -10.82 4.27 -23.61
N THR A 701 -10.22 3.24 -23.02
CA THR A 701 -10.74 2.56 -21.84
C THR A 701 -10.17 3.09 -20.53
N GLY A 702 -8.97 3.69 -20.53
CA GLY A 702 -8.36 4.32 -19.35
C GLY A 702 -6.85 4.54 -19.51
N ASP A 703 -6.21 5.29 -18.61
CA ASP A 703 -4.76 5.56 -18.70
C ASP A 703 -4.04 5.35 -17.34
N LEU A 704 -2.76 4.97 -17.41
CA LEU A 704 -1.81 5.01 -16.29
C LEU A 704 -1.23 6.42 -16.15
N ARG A 705 -1.21 6.97 -14.93
CA ARG A 705 -0.70 8.32 -14.61
C ARG A 705 0.21 8.29 -13.38
N MET A 706 1.49 8.57 -13.59
CA MET A 706 2.52 8.57 -12.55
C MET A 706 3.25 9.92 -12.37
N PRO A 707 2.56 11.07 -12.29
CA PRO A 707 3.24 12.36 -12.16
C PRO A 707 3.84 12.52 -10.75
N ARG A 708 5.16 12.34 -10.64
CA ARG A 708 5.97 12.46 -9.39
C ARG A 708 5.74 11.31 -8.42
N THR A 709 5.57 10.12 -8.98
CA THR A 709 5.28 8.88 -8.25
C THR A 709 6.19 7.78 -8.81
N LEU A 710 6.43 6.74 -8.04
CA LEU A 710 7.38 5.67 -8.41
C LEU A 710 6.68 4.30 -8.44
N VAL A 711 7.02 3.48 -9.44
CA VAL A 711 6.79 2.03 -9.42
C VAL A 711 8.17 1.38 -9.37
N GLU A 712 8.46 0.55 -8.36
CA GLU A 712 9.81 0.02 -8.15
C GLU A 712 9.83 -1.41 -7.60
N THR A 713 10.66 -2.26 -8.20
CA THR A 713 11.11 -3.53 -7.61
C THR A 713 12.55 -3.38 -7.14
N GLN A 714 12.82 -3.72 -5.87
CA GLN A 714 14.13 -3.47 -5.27
C GLN A 714 15.11 -4.64 -5.37
N THR A 715 14.60 -5.85 -5.61
CA THR A 715 15.44 -7.06 -5.78
C THR A 715 14.75 -8.07 -6.70
N GLY A 716 15.27 -8.26 -7.91
CA GLY A 716 14.94 -9.38 -8.80
C GLY A 716 13.58 -9.35 -9.51
N GLY A 717 12.54 -8.79 -8.92
CA GLY A 717 11.18 -8.82 -9.46
C GLY A 717 11.02 -8.03 -10.77
N ASP A 718 10.24 -8.57 -11.71
CA ASP A 718 9.83 -7.92 -12.95
C ASP A 718 8.72 -6.88 -12.71
N ILE A 719 8.55 -5.94 -13.66
CA ILE A 719 7.41 -5.01 -13.71
C ILE A 719 6.68 -5.17 -15.04
N ASP A 720 5.46 -5.69 -14.97
CA ASP A 720 4.57 -5.95 -16.10
C ASP A 720 3.44 -4.93 -16.16
N ILE A 721 3.17 -4.34 -17.33
CA ILE A 721 2.16 -3.30 -17.49
C ILE A 721 1.28 -3.57 -18.72
N LEU A 722 -0.04 -3.70 -18.51
CA LEU A 722 -1.04 -3.88 -19.57
C LEU A 722 -2.04 -2.70 -19.62
N GLY A 723 -2.15 -2.08 -20.79
CA GLY A 723 -3.04 -0.95 -21.09
C GLY A 723 -3.76 -1.09 -22.45
N PRO A 724 -4.71 -2.03 -22.61
CA PRO A 724 -5.34 -2.39 -23.90
C PRO A 724 -6.25 -1.33 -24.55
N GLY A 725 -6.31 -0.12 -24.00
CA GLY A 725 -7.11 0.97 -24.56
C GLY A 725 -6.70 2.35 -24.06
N GLY A 726 -5.41 2.60 -23.80
CA GLY A 726 -4.97 3.94 -23.47
C GLY A 726 -3.49 4.10 -23.17
N ASN A 727 -3.16 5.25 -22.60
CA ASN A 727 -1.78 5.74 -22.53
C ASN A 727 -1.12 5.40 -21.20
N ALA A 728 0.21 5.34 -21.19
CA ALA A 728 1.00 5.33 -19.97
C ALA A 728 1.80 6.65 -19.84
N TYR A 729 1.42 7.49 -18.87
CA TYR A 729 2.09 8.75 -18.58
C TYR A 729 3.00 8.57 -17.35
N VAL A 730 4.29 8.27 -17.58
CA VAL A 730 5.25 7.87 -16.52
C VAL A 730 5.79 9.07 -15.71
N GLY A 731 5.53 10.30 -16.16
CA GLY A 731 6.07 11.52 -15.55
C GLY A 731 5.17 12.74 -15.66
N SER A 732 5.66 13.87 -15.16
CA SER A 732 5.04 15.17 -15.38
C SER A 732 5.61 15.85 -16.63
N ASN A 733 4.76 16.58 -17.37
CA ASN A 733 5.15 17.36 -18.55
C ASN A 733 5.95 18.64 -18.22
N SER A 734 6.06 18.98 -16.93
CA SER A 734 6.70 20.19 -16.41
C SER A 734 8.07 19.85 -15.84
N ALA A 735 9.07 20.69 -16.09
CA ALA A 735 10.43 20.50 -15.56
C ALA A 735 10.39 20.26 -14.05
N ASP A 736 11.09 19.23 -13.57
CA ASP A 736 11.06 18.81 -12.17
C ASP A 736 12.46 18.59 -11.60
N THR A 737 12.60 18.79 -10.30
CA THR A 737 13.85 18.69 -9.54
C THR A 737 13.95 17.42 -8.70
N LEU A 738 12.96 16.54 -8.79
CA LEU A 738 12.94 15.25 -8.09
C LEU A 738 14.09 14.34 -8.52
N THR A 739 14.63 13.61 -7.54
CA THR A 739 15.77 12.70 -7.72
C THR A 739 15.36 11.41 -8.43
N PRO A 740 16.32 10.55 -8.86
CA PRO A 740 16.00 9.27 -9.48
C PRO A 740 15.09 8.37 -8.64
N ALA A 741 15.28 8.33 -7.33
CA ALA A 741 14.50 7.51 -6.38
C ALA A 741 13.11 8.09 -6.02
N GLN A 742 12.63 9.12 -6.74
CA GLN A 742 11.36 9.80 -6.44
C GLN A 742 10.34 9.76 -7.59
N GLN A 743 10.73 9.34 -8.80
CA GLN A 743 9.80 9.20 -9.92
C GLN A 743 10.33 8.26 -11.01
N GLY A 744 9.46 7.38 -11.52
CA GLY A 744 9.81 6.46 -12.60
C GLY A 744 9.08 5.13 -12.56
N ILE A 745 9.50 4.25 -13.46
CA ILE A 745 9.35 2.79 -13.35
C ILE A 745 10.77 2.24 -13.27
N LEU A 746 11.12 1.55 -12.18
CA LEU A 746 12.49 1.13 -11.86
C LEU A 746 12.57 -0.33 -11.42
N THR A 747 13.55 -1.08 -11.92
CA THR A 747 14.03 -2.31 -11.26
C THR A 747 15.47 -2.07 -10.80
N LEU A 748 15.81 -2.39 -9.53
CA LEU A 748 17.07 -1.92 -8.94
C LEU A 748 18.19 -2.98 -8.85
N GLN A 749 17.86 -4.26 -8.69
CA GLN A 749 18.83 -5.37 -8.65
C GLN A 749 18.38 -6.47 -9.62
N GLY A 750 18.38 -6.16 -10.92
CA GLY A 750 17.74 -7.01 -11.92
C GLY A 750 16.21 -6.95 -11.85
N GLY A 751 15.57 -7.79 -12.66
CA GLY A 751 14.15 -7.66 -13.02
C GLY A 751 13.98 -6.82 -14.28
N SER A 752 13.07 -7.19 -15.16
CA SER A 752 12.78 -6.52 -16.44
C SER A 752 11.55 -5.64 -16.33
N VAL A 753 11.45 -4.60 -17.16
CA VAL A 753 10.21 -3.83 -17.34
C VAL A 753 9.58 -4.22 -18.67
N ARG A 754 8.39 -4.83 -18.65
CA ARG A 754 7.63 -5.22 -19.85
C ARG A 754 6.32 -4.43 -19.92
N THR A 755 6.03 -3.78 -21.04
CA THR A 755 4.82 -2.96 -21.20
C THR A 755 4.10 -3.22 -22.51
N TYR A 756 2.79 -3.40 -22.45
CA TYR A 756 1.88 -3.33 -23.58
C TYR A 756 0.90 -2.17 -23.41
N THR A 757 0.80 -1.30 -24.40
CA THR A 757 -0.27 -0.30 -24.51
C THR A 757 -0.88 -0.28 -25.91
N ASP A 758 -2.19 -0.07 -26.00
CA ASP A 758 -2.83 0.15 -27.30
C ASP A 758 -2.50 1.55 -27.85
N ALA A 759 -2.42 2.56 -26.97
CA ALA A 759 -1.98 3.92 -27.30
C ALA A 759 -0.52 4.18 -26.84
N SER A 760 -0.14 5.44 -26.61
CA SER A 760 1.25 5.86 -26.43
C SER A 760 1.79 5.67 -25.00
N VAL A 761 3.11 5.45 -24.88
CA VAL A 761 3.87 5.58 -23.63
C VAL A 761 4.70 6.86 -23.64
N LEU A 762 4.49 7.74 -22.66
CA LEU A 762 5.05 9.08 -22.60
C LEU A 762 5.78 9.31 -21.26
N ILE A 763 7.11 9.36 -21.30
CA ILE A 763 7.95 9.43 -20.10
C ILE A 763 8.14 10.86 -19.55
N TYR A 764 8.05 11.87 -20.42
CA TYR A 764 8.24 13.29 -20.08
C TYR A 764 9.55 13.59 -19.32
N GLN A 765 9.49 13.98 -18.04
CA GLN A 765 10.65 14.31 -17.20
C GLN A 765 11.10 13.14 -16.29
N SER A 766 10.44 11.99 -16.42
CA SER A 766 10.65 10.79 -15.59
C SER A 766 11.59 9.79 -16.27
N ARG A 767 11.53 8.52 -15.87
CA ARG A 767 12.40 7.44 -16.35
C ARG A 767 11.69 6.09 -16.40
N VAL A 768 12.15 5.22 -17.29
CA VAL A 768 11.90 3.77 -17.25
C VAL A 768 13.26 3.09 -17.32
N PHE A 769 13.77 2.59 -16.19
CA PHE A 769 15.08 1.94 -16.14
C PHE A 769 15.04 0.55 -15.51
N THR A 770 15.88 -0.33 -16.03
CA THR A 770 16.39 -1.49 -15.28
C THR A 770 17.83 -1.21 -14.86
N GLU A 771 18.16 -1.47 -13.60
CA GLU A 771 19.51 -1.36 -13.04
C GLU A 771 20.03 -2.74 -12.63
N GLN A 772 21.35 -2.91 -12.73
CA GLN A 772 22.06 -4.14 -12.38
C GLN A 772 21.72 -5.37 -13.25
N GLY A 773 21.08 -5.16 -14.40
CA GLY A 773 20.57 -6.21 -15.30
C GLY A 773 19.06 -6.06 -15.54
N GLY A 774 18.49 -6.94 -16.35
CA GLY A 774 17.08 -6.89 -16.76
C GLY A 774 16.87 -6.03 -18.02
N ASN A 775 15.85 -6.35 -18.81
CA ASN A 775 15.58 -5.65 -20.07
C ASN A 775 14.49 -4.58 -19.91
N VAL A 776 14.45 -3.60 -20.81
CA VAL A 776 13.25 -2.76 -21.01
C VAL A 776 12.58 -3.13 -22.33
N GLU A 777 11.35 -3.64 -22.25
CA GLU A 777 10.60 -4.25 -23.34
C GLU A 777 9.26 -3.53 -23.47
N MET A 778 9.05 -2.77 -24.54
CA MET A 778 7.88 -1.89 -24.68
C MET A 778 7.20 -2.07 -26.03
N PHE A 779 5.91 -2.40 -26.00
CA PHE A 779 5.05 -2.54 -27.18
C PHE A 779 3.91 -1.52 -27.11
N SER A 780 3.88 -0.58 -28.05
CA SER A 780 2.70 0.23 -28.35
C SER A 780 2.09 -0.28 -29.65
N ALA A 781 0.81 -0.70 -29.66
CA ALA A 781 0.18 -1.14 -30.89
C ALA A 781 -0.01 0.03 -31.86
N ASN A 782 -0.79 1.01 -31.42
CA ASN A 782 -1.36 2.07 -32.26
C ASN A 782 -0.96 3.49 -31.82
N GLY A 783 0.10 3.61 -31.02
CA GLY A 783 0.63 4.88 -30.51
C GLY A 783 2.16 4.96 -30.54
N ASP A 784 2.67 5.97 -29.84
CA ASP A 784 4.09 6.34 -29.83
C ASP A 784 4.81 5.85 -28.55
N LEU A 785 6.12 5.65 -28.65
CA LEU A 785 7.01 5.45 -27.51
C LEU A 785 7.95 6.65 -27.38
N ASN A 786 7.75 7.50 -26.36
CA ASN A 786 8.51 8.74 -26.18
C ASN A 786 9.37 8.71 -24.90
N ALA A 787 10.69 8.71 -25.06
CA ALA A 787 11.65 8.69 -23.96
C ALA A 787 11.71 10.02 -23.17
N GLY A 788 11.12 11.09 -23.68
CA GLY A 788 10.89 12.33 -22.92
C GLY A 788 11.98 13.40 -23.06
N LYS A 789 11.88 14.42 -22.21
CA LYS A 789 12.64 15.68 -22.27
C LYS A 789 13.33 16.05 -20.95
N GLY A 790 13.47 15.10 -20.03
CA GLY A 790 14.22 15.30 -18.79
C GLY A 790 15.75 15.35 -19.02
N PRO A 791 16.52 15.83 -18.03
CA PRO A 791 17.96 15.99 -18.14
C PRO A 791 18.67 14.63 -18.16
N LYS A 792 19.75 14.50 -18.95
CA LYS A 792 20.52 13.25 -19.10
C LYS A 792 21.36 12.87 -17.87
N SER A 793 21.61 13.83 -16.99
CA SER A 793 22.22 13.64 -15.66
C SER A 793 21.34 14.31 -14.61
N SER A 794 21.33 13.74 -13.40
CA SER A 794 20.72 14.36 -12.22
C SER A 794 21.84 14.72 -11.25
N ALA A 795 21.65 15.80 -10.47
CA ALA A 795 22.66 16.31 -9.54
C ALA A 795 22.80 15.48 -8.24
N ALA A 796 22.03 14.39 -8.11
CA ALA A 796 22.11 13.49 -6.97
C ALA A 796 23.23 12.45 -7.14
N TYR A 797 24.33 12.63 -6.42
CA TYR A 797 25.28 11.56 -6.09
C TYR A 797 25.06 11.15 -4.63
N PRO A 798 24.13 10.22 -4.35
CA PRO A 798 24.02 9.67 -3.00
C PRO A 798 25.32 8.92 -2.63
N PRO A 799 25.75 8.96 -1.36
CA PRO A 799 26.91 8.18 -0.93
C PRO A 799 26.65 6.69 -1.12
N LEU A 800 27.69 5.94 -1.51
CA LEU A 800 27.61 4.48 -1.65
C LEU A 800 27.24 3.85 -0.31
N ARG A 801 25.97 3.44 -0.17
CA ARG A 801 25.48 2.71 1.00
C ARG A 801 25.80 1.23 0.83
N LEU A 802 26.45 0.64 1.82
CA LEU A 802 26.57 -0.82 1.90
C LEU A 802 25.33 -1.40 2.60
N ILE A 803 24.84 -2.51 2.08
CA ILE A 803 23.72 -3.29 2.63
C ILE A 803 24.29 -4.65 2.98
N CYS A 804 24.34 -4.94 4.28
CA CYS A 804 24.81 -6.21 4.82
C CYS A 804 23.62 -7.08 5.22
N ASP A 805 23.73 -8.40 5.06
CA ASP A 805 22.82 -9.38 5.68
C ASP A 805 23.28 -9.74 7.10
N SER A 806 22.48 -10.57 7.77
CA SER A 806 22.78 -11.22 9.05
C SER A 806 24.09 -12.02 9.05
N ASP A 807 24.52 -12.52 7.88
CA ASP A 807 25.77 -13.28 7.72
C ASP A 807 27.00 -12.38 7.50
N GLY A 808 26.80 -11.06 7.44
CA GLY A 808 27.86 -10.06 7.28
C GLY A 808 28.33 -9.86 5.84
N TYR A 809 27.65 -10.40 4.83
CA TYR A 809 27.94 -10.16 3.42
C TYR A 809 27.36 -8.81 2.99
N CYS A 810 28.25 -7.85 2.73
CA CYS A 810 27.89 -6.47 2.39
C CYS A 810 27.99 -6.21 0.88
N ARG A 811 26.87 -5.82 0.25
CA ARG A 811 26.76 -5.42 -1.17
C ARG A 811 26.46 -3.92 -1.30
N VAL A 812 26.76 -3.31 -2.45
CA VAL A 812 26.45 -1.90 -2.72
C VAL A 812 24.97 -1.71 -3.01
N SER A 813 24.34 -0.74 -2.36
CA SER A 813 22.96 -0.34 -2.64
C SER A 813 22.84 0.26 -4.04
N PRO A 814 21.91 -0.21 -4.89
CA PRO A 814 21.64 0.39 -6.20
C PRO A 814 20.99 1.77 -6.10
N THR A 815 20.27 2.06 -5.00
CA THR A 815 19.41 3.24 -4.86
C THR A 815 20.15 4.55 -5.19
N GLY A 816 19.93 5.06 -6.40
CA GLY A 816 20.52 6.30 -6.90
C GLY A 816 21.93 6.19 -7.48
N LEU A 817 22.41 4.99 -7.83
CA LEU A 817 23.63 4.83 -8.65
C LEU A 817 23.44 5.38 -10.07
N VAL A 818 22.24 5.27 -10.63
CA VAL A 818 21.92 5.79 -11.97
C VAL A 818 21.25 7.17 -11.88
N THR A 819 21.73 8.09 -12.73
CA THR A 819 21.15 9.43 -12.89
C THR A 819 20.58 9.66 -14.30
N GLY A 820 19.77 10.72 -14.45
CA GLY A 820 19.18 11.14 -15.72
C GLY A 820 17.76 10.63 -15.97
N ALA A 821 17.04 11.24 -16.91
CA ALA A 821 15.73 10.79 -17.41
C ALA A 821 15.90 9.84 -18.61
N GLY A 822 14.80 9.26 -19.11
CA GLY A 822 14.77 8.52 -20.38
C GLY A 822 14.35 7.06 -20.27
N ILE A 823 14.66 6.28 -21.30
CA ILE A 823 14.57 4.80 -21.32
C ILE A 823 15.97 4.24 -21.14
N GLY A 824 16.13 3.12 -20.44
CA GLY A 824 17.38 2.38 -20.54
C GLY A 824 17.50 1.12 -19.70
N ALA A 825 18.29 0.18 -20.21
CA ALA A 825 18.69 -1.02 -19.50
C ALA A 825 20.19 -0.94 -19.18
N LEU A 826 20.53 -0.96 -17.89
CA LEU A 826 21.77 -0.37 -17.39
C LEU A 826 22.55 -1.30 -16.46
N ILE A 827 23.87 -1.28 -16.63
CA ILE A 827 24.82 -1.84 -15.66
C ILE A 827 25.24 -0.71 -14.72
N SER A 828 25.01 -0.88 -13.42
CA SER A 828 25.45 0.07 -12.38
C SER A 828 26.60 -0.46 -11.50
N VAL A 829 27.01 -1.73 -11.65
CA VAL A 829 28.13 -2.33 -10.90
C VAL A 829 29.12 -3.02 -11.87
N PRO A 830 30.44 -2.80 -11.73
CA PRO A 830 31.44 -3.50 -12.55
C PRO A 830 31.37 -5.03 -12.43
N GLY A 831 31.50 -5.74 -13.56
CA GLY A 831 31.49 -7.20 -13.62
C GLY A 831 30.12 -7.85 -13.85
N GLN A 832 29.05 -7.06 -13.99
CA GLN A 832 27.74 -7.55 -14.43
C GLN A 832 27.72 -7.90 -15.91
N ASP A 833 26.84 -8.83 -16.29
CA ASP A 833 26.71 -9.34 -17.65
C ASP A 833 25.91 -8.37 -18.55
N PRO A 834 26.54 -7.72 -19.54
CA PRO A 834 25.87 -6.75 -20.41
C PRO A 834 24.80 -7.38 -21.30
N THR A 835 24.89 -8.69 -21.59
CA THR A 835 23.91 -9.38 -22.44
C THR A 835 22.53 -9.48 -21.80
N LYS A 836 22.40 -9.14 -20.51
CA LYS A 836 21.16 -9.12 -19.75
C LYS A 836 20.52 -7.74 -19.61
N SER A 837 21.04 -6.71 -20.30
CA SER A 837 20.56 -5.32 -20.22
C SER A 837 20.14 -4.80 -21.60
N ASN A 838 19.18 -5.47 -22.24
CA ASN A 838 18.73 -5.15 -23.59
C ASN A 838 17.53 -4.19 -23.58
N VAL A 839 17.32 -3.47 -24.69
CA VAL A 839 16.13 -2.63 -24.89
C VAL A 839 15.43 -3.03 -26.19
N ILE A 840 14.15 -3.40 -26.09
CA ILE A 840 13.29 -3.77 -27.21
C ILE A 840 12.09 -2.83 -27.24
N LEU A 841 12.00 -1.97 -28.26
CA LEU A 841 10.92 -0.99 -28.40
C LEU A 841 10.18 -1.23 -29.72
N THR A 842 8.87 -1.41 -29.65
CA THR A 842 8.00 -1.83 -30.76
C THR A 842 6.79 -0.92 -30.84
N ALA A 843 6.66 -0.15 -31.92
CA ALA A 843 5.57 0.79 -32.19
C ALA A 843 5.09 0.70 -33.65
N PRO A 844 4.43 -0.40 -34.09
CA PRO A 844 4.24 -0.70 -35.51
C PRO A 844 3.51 0.38 -36.33
N HIS A 845 2.55 1.09 -35.72
CA HIS A 845 1.83 2.21 -36.35
C HIS A 845 2.30 3.61 -35.91
N GLY A 846 3.28 3.70 -35.01
CA GLY A 846 3.68 4.96 -34.39
C GLY A 846 5.18 5.24 -34.43
N VAL A 847 5.59 6.21 -33.62
CA VAL A 847 6.94 6.76 -33.60
C VAL A 847 7.68 6.36 -32.33
N ILE A 848 8.94 5.94 -32.47
CA ILE A 848 9.89 5.87 -31.34
C ILE A 848 10.68 7.17 -31.32
N ASP A 849 10.45 8.00 -30.31
CA ASP A 849 11.17 9.26 -30.11
C ASP A 849 12.09 9.17 -28.88
N ALA A 850 13.40 9.17 -29.12
CA ALA A 850 14.40 9.23 -28.05
C ALA A 850 14.39 10.58 -27.28
N GLY A 851 13.66 11.58 -27.77
CA GLY A 851 13.45 12.87 -27.13
C GLY A 851 14.76 13.60 -26.84
N ALA A 852 14.80 14.39 -25.77
CA ALA A 852 16.03 15.00 -25.26
C ALA A 852 16.68 14.18 -24.11
N ALA A 853 15.90 13.35 -23.44
CA ALA A 853 16.36 12.47 -22.36
C ALA A 853 17.25 11.33 -22.90
N GLY A 854 16.90 10.76 -24.05
CA GLY A 854 17.65 9.70 -24.71
C GLY A 854 17.24 8.29 -24.31
N ILE A 855 17.86 7.32 -24.98
CA ILE A 855 17.73 5.89 -24.74
C ILE A 855 19.13 5.34 -24.49
N ARG A 856 19.33 4.58 -23.41
CA ARG A 856 20.64 4.09 -22.97
C ARG A 856 20.63 2.58 -22.79
N VAL A 857 21.54 1.86 -23.45
CA VAL A 857 21.51 0.40 -23.53
C VAL A 857 22.91 -0.16 -23.29
N ALA A 858 23.06 -1.00 -22.28
CA ALA A 858 24.31 -1.69 -21.96
C ALA A 858 24.47 -3.03 -22.72
N GLY A 859 23.36 -3.67 -23.09
CA GLY A 859 23.31 -4.79 -24.03
C GLY A 859 22.92 -4.35 -25.44
N ASP A 860 22.06 -5.14 -26.08
CA ASP A 860 21.58 -4.95 -27.45
C ASP A 860 20.31 -4.09 -27.51
N LEU A 861 20.17 -3.31 -28.59
CA LEU A 861 19.01 -2.49 -28.90
C LEU A 861 18.26 -3.04 -30.11
N ASN A 862 16.96 -3.29 -29.95
CA ASN A 862 16.07 -3.64 -31.05
C ASN A 862 14.93 -2.61 -31.17
N LEU A 863 14.89 -1.88 -32.29
CA LEU A 863 13.84 -0.91 -32.59
C LEU A 863 12.91 -1.37 -33.72
N VAL A 864 11.63 -1.14 -33.52
CA VAL A 864 10.56 -1.36 -34.48
C VAL A 864 9.62 -0.15 -34.44
N ALA A 865 9.50 0.60 -35.54
CA ALA A 865 8.55 1.71 -35.64
C ALA A 865 8.27 2.10 -37.09
N LEU A 866 7.20 2.88 -37.32
CA LEU A 866 7.00 3.61 -38.56
C LEU A 866 8.10 4.67 -38.77
N GLN A 867 8.54 5.30 -37.68
CA GLN A 867 9.65 6.27 -37.68
C GLN A 867 10.41 6.25 -36.36
N VAL A 868 11.74 6.44 -36.42
CA VAL A 868 12.59 6.71 -35.25
C VAL A 868 13.03 8.17 -35.27
N LEU A 869 12.73 8.92 -34.22
CA LEU A 869 13.11 10.33 -34.04
C LEU A 869 14.19 10.51 -32.97
N ASN A 870 14.96 11.59 -33.12
CA ASN A 870 16.05 11.98 -32.22
C ASN A 870 17.09 10.87 -31.97
N ALA A 871 17.33 9.99 -32.96
CA ALA A 871 18.22 8.83 -32.84
C ALA A 871 19.66 9.16 -32.37
N PHE A 872 20.13 10.40 -32.57
CA PHE A 872 21.41 10.89 -32.03
C PHE A 872 21.47 10.95 -30.48
N ASN A 873 20.33 10.82 -29.79
CA ASN A 873 20.24 10.70 -28.34
C ASN A 873 20.18 9.25 -27.85
N ILE A 874 20.36 8.28 -28.74
CA ILE A 874 20.41 6.84 -28.42
C ILE A 874 21.87 6.43 -28.23
N GLN A 875 22.14 5.67 -27.17
CA GLN A 875 23.46 5.15 -26.80
C GLN A 875 23.36 3.65 -26.56
N VAL A 876 24.14 2.85 -27.30
CA VAL A 876 24.13 1.39 -27.26
C VAL A 876 25.57 0.91 -27.13
N GLN A 877 25.81 -0.08 -26.26
CA GLN A 877 27.12 -0.74 -26.12
C GLN A 877 27.19 -2.06 -26.90
N GLY A 878 26.09 -2.79 -27.01
CA GLY A 878 25.96 -3.98 -27.86
C GLY A 878 25.56 -3.68 -29.31
N VAL A 879 24.89 -4.65 -29.94
CA VAL A 879 24.38 -4.58 -31.31
C VAL A 879 23.12 -3.71 -31.36
N SER A 880 22.89 -3.04 -32.49
CA SER A 880 21.66 -2.27 -32.72
C SER A 880 20.95 -2.68 -34.01
N ALA A 881 19.64 -2.86 -33.92
CA ALA A 881 18.73 -3.17 -35.02
C ALA A 881 17.61 -2.14 -35.12
N GLY A 882 17.15 -1.85 -36.35
CA GLY A 882 16.08 -0.88 -36.63
C GLY A 882 16.47 0.61 -36.49
N LEU A 883 17.71 0.94 -36.12
CA LEU A 883 18.18 2.33 -36.18
C LEU A 883 18.27 2.83 -37.64
N PRO A 884 17.81 4.05 -37.95
CA PRO A 884 17.95 4.62 -39.29
C PRO A 884 19.43 4.85 -39.61
N VAL A 885 19.91 4.24 -40.70
CA VAL A 885 21.29 4.42 -41.17
C VAL A 885 21.52 5.87 -41.63
N THR A 886 22.10 6.69 -40.75
CA THR A 886 22.58 8.01 -41.12
C THR A 886 23.76 7.86 -42.08
N GLN A 887 23.50 7.96 -43.39
CA GLN A 887 24.51 8.32 -44.36
C GLN A 887 25.17 9.61 -43.87
N GLY A 888 26.40 9.53 -43.37
CA GLY A 888 27.16 10.70 -42.97
C GLY A 888 27.25 11.68 -44.15
N PRO A 889 27.26 13.00 -43.93
CA PRO A 889 27.35 13.97 -45.01
C PRO A 889 28.53 13.59 -45.91
N PRO A 890 28.33 13.43 -47.24
CA PRO A 890 29.32 12.79 -48.09
C PRO A 890 30.64 13.55 -48.07
N VAL A 891 31.58 13.06 -47.26
CA VAL A 891 32.90 13.69 -47.05
C VAL A 891 33.68 13.77 -48.36
N GLY A 892 33.43 12.86 -49.30
CA GLY A 892 33.91 12.94 -50.68
C GLY A 892 33.32 14.10 -51.48
N ALA A 893 32.04 14.46 -51.29
CA ALA A 893 31.44 15.62 -51.92
C ALA A 893 31.89 16.93 -51.25
N LEU A 894 32.09 16.93 -49.92
CA LEU A 894 32.61 18.09 -49.21
C LEU A 894 34.09 18.36 -49.55
N THR A 895 34.92 17.32 -49.63
CA THR A 895 36.30 17.46 -50.12
C THR A 895 36.35 17.77 -51.61
N ALA A 896 35.48 17.21 -52.46
CA ALA A 896 35.39 17.61 -53.87
C ALA A 896 34.98 19.08 -54.02
N ALA A 897 34.03 19.58 -53.23
CA ALA A 897 33.65 20.99 -53.21
C ALA A 897 34.80 21.88 -52.73
N ASN A 898 35.53 21.48 -51.68
CA ASN A 898 36.68 22.22 -51.16
C ASN A 898 37.85 22.24 -52.15
N ASN A 899 38.09 21.12 -52.86
CA ASN A 899 39.08 21.01 -53.92
C ASN A 899 38.69 21.81 -55.16
N ALA A 900 37.40 21.84 -55.53
CA ALA A 900 36.88 22.66 -56.62
C ALA A 900 36.97 24.16 -56.31
N ALA A 901 36.65 24.57 -55.07
CA ALA A 901 36.85 25.94 -54.60
C ALA A 901 38.34 26.34 -54.61
N GLY A 902 39.23 25.45 -54.16
CA GLY A 902 40.69 25.64 -54.24
C GLY A 902 41.23 25.70 -55.67
N ALA A 903 40.62 24.98 -56.62
CA ALA A 903 40.98 25.03 -58.05
C ALA A 903 40.48 26.32 -58.73
N ALA A 904 39.28 26.78 -58.38
CA ALA A 904 38.74 28.06 -58.83
C ALA A 904 39.58 29.25 -58.30
N ALA A 905 40.06 29.18 -57.05
CA ALA A 905 40.97 30.17 -56.49
C ALA A 905 42.34 30.23 -57.20
N LYS A 906 42.78 29.14 -57.85
CA LYS A 906 44.03 29.08 -58.63
C LYS A 906 43.89 29.44 -60.11
N THR A 907 42.69 29.76 -60.58
CA THR A 907 42.44 30.19 -61.98
C THR A 907 42.13 31.68 -62.12
N ALA A 908 42.31 32.45 -61.04
CA ALA A 908 42.10 33.90 -60.99
C ALA A 908 43.41 34.72 -60.82
N GLU A 909 44.56 34.19 -61.24
CA GLU A 909 45.76 35.02 -61.43
C GLU A 909 45.61 35.85 -62.72
N ALA A 910 45.48 37.17 -62.55
CA ALA A 910 45.39 38.13 -63.64
C ALA A 910 46.76 38.37 -64.31
N PRO A 911 46.82 38.70 -65.61
CA PRO A 911 48.08 38.93 -66.32
C PRO A 911 48.79 40.22 -65.90
N ALA A 912 50.10 40.24 -66.07
CA ALA A 912 50.98 41.33 -65.65
C ALA A 912 50.70 42.68 -66.34
N GLN A 913 50.84 43.78 -65.59
CA GLN A 913 51.02 45.13 -66.15
C GLN A 913 52.02 45.98 -65.33
N PRO A 914 52.67 46.99 -65.96
CA PRO A 914 53.75 47.79 -65.35
C PRO A 914 53.31 49.16 -64.82
N ASN A 915 54.10 49.69 -63.87
CA ASN A 915 54.33 51.09 -63.47
C ASN A 915 53.36 52.19 -63.97
N ASN A 916 52.62 52.87 -63.09
CA ASN A 916 53.15 53.99 -62.29
C ASN A 916 52.11 54.62 -61.32
N SER A 917 52.63 55.16 -60.21
CA SER A 917 52.11 56.22 -59.33
C SER A 917 50.68 56.77 -59.50
N ASP A 918 49.78 56.47 -58.54
CA ASP A 918 49.30 57.50 -57.59
C ASP A 918 48.60 56.88 -56.34
N ARG A 919 48.46 57.67 -55.27
CA ARG A 919 47.84 57.32 -53.96
C ARG A 919 46.35 57.73 -53.89
N PRO A 920 45.59 57.39 -52.82
CA PRO A 920 45.49 56.17 -52.01
C PRO A 920 44.02 55.63 -52.10
N SER A 921 43.38 54.84 -51.23
CA SER A 921 43.67 54.05 -50.00
C SER A 921 42.54 53.03 -49.84
N VAL A 922 42.81 51.82 -49.32
CA VAL A 922 41.78 50.82 -48.97
C VAL A 922 42.11 50.17 -47.62
N ILE A 923 41.06 49.85 -46.87
CA ILE A 923 41.10 49.30 -45.50
C ILE A 923 41.55 47.83 -45.53
N ILE A 924 42.53 47.49 -44.69
CA ILE A 924 42.93 46.10 -44.44
C ILE A 924 42.16 45.58 -43.22
N VAL A 925 41.45 44.47 -43.38
CA VAL A 925 40.89 43.69 -42.27
C VAL A 925 41.74 42.43 -42.14
N GLU A 926 42.49 42.34 -41.05
CA GLU A 926 43.31 41.18 -40.74
C GLU A 926 42.52 40.21 -39.85
N VAL A 927 42.30 38.99 -40.35
CA VAL A 927 41.69 37.89 -39.58
C VAL A 927 42.80 36.89 -39.25
N ILE A 928 43.31 36.94 -38.02
CA ILE A 928 44.34 36.00 -37.56
C ILE A 928 43.68 34.66 -37.21
N GLY A 929 43.91 33.67 -38.07
CA GLY A 929 43.67 32.26 -37.79
C GLY A 929 44.81 31.63 -36.96
N TYR A 930 44.53 30.44 -36.40
CA TYR A 930 45.32 29.81 -35.34
C TYR A 930 46.76 29.38 -35.71
N GLY A 931 47.68 29.67 -34.79
CA GLY A 931 48.97 29.03 -34.54
C GLY A 931 49.51 29.54 -33.19
N GLY A 932 50.25 28.80 -32.36
CA GLY A 932 50.84 27.47 -32.51
C GLY A 932 52.37 27.52 -32.32
N GLY A 933 52.87 27.30 -31.10
CA GLY A 933 54.31 27.09 -30.81
C GLY A 933 54.97 28.06 -29.82
N ASP A 934 55.03 27.64 -28.56
CA ASP A 934 56.18 27.58 -27.63
C ASP A 934 57.22 28.73 -27.45
N ASP A 935 57.39 29.07 -26.16
CA ASP A 935 58.63 29.22 -25.38
C ASP A 935 59.59 30.44 -25.42
N ASN A 936 59.80 30.97 -24.19
CA ASN A 936 61.01 31.59 -23.61
C ASN A 936 61.64 32.84 -24.30
N GLY A 937 61.94 33.95 -23.62
CA GLY A 937 61.81 34.30 -22.20
C GLY A 937 62.86 35.36 -21.80
N ALA A 938 62.44 36.54 -21.33
CA ALA A 938 63.34 37.60 -20.85
C ALA A 938 62.76 38.31 -19.61
N ARG A 939 63.63 38.63 -18.64
CA ARG A 939 63.27 39.02 -17.27
C ARG A 939 63.33 40.53 -17.06
N GLN A 940 62.41 41.11 -16.28
CA GLN A 940 62.69 41.91 -15.08
C GLN A 940 61.41 42.29 -14.29
N GLN A 941 61.59 42.63 -13.00
CA GLN A 941 60.63 42.78 -11.88
C GLN A 941 60.54 44.27 -11.43
N PRO A 942 59.73 44.67 -10.41
CA PRO A 942 58.44 44.14 -9.88
C PRO A 942 57.38 45.25 -9.58
N ASP A 943 56.32 44.85 -8.85
CA ASP A 943 55.50 45.62 -7.87
C ASP A 943 54.09 46.19 -8.20
N GLN A 944 53.11 45.43 -7.67
CA GLN A 944 51.93 45.86 -6.88
C GLN A 944 50.64 46.40 -7.56
N PRO A 945 49.47 46.22 -6.90
CA PRO A 945 48.22 45.91 -7.61
C PRO A 945 47.24 47.08 -7.72
N SER A 946 46.39 47.06 -8.77
CA SER A 946 45.27 47.98 -8.90
C SER A 946 43.98 47.29 -9.34
N ARG A 947 42.90 47.53 -8.58
CA ARG A 947 41.53 47.14 -8.91
C ARG A 947 41.04 47.94 -10.12
N TYR A 948 40.42 47.29 -11.09
CA TYR A 948 39.51 47.99 -12.02
C TYR A 948 38.08 47.43 -11.96
N LYS A 949 37.14 48.37 -11.89
CA LYS A 949 35.69 48.13 -11.78
C LYS A 949 35.08 48.13 -13.18
N GLU A 950 34.24 47.13 -13.49
CA GLU A 950 33.28 47.30 -14.59
C GLU A 950 32.18 48.29 -14.20
N LYS A 951 31.86 49.22 -15.10
CA LYS A 951 30.69 50.08 -15.01
C LYS A 951 29.48 49.33 -15.58
N ARG A 952 28.41 49.21 -14.80
CA ARG A 952 27.07 48.85 -15.32
C ARG A 952 26.24 50.13 -15.52
N THR A 953 25.64 50.26 -16.69
CA THR A 953 24.83 51.42 -17.07
C THR A 953 23.38 51.21 -16.60
N TYR A 954 22.91 51.98 -15.63
CA TYR A 954 21.51 52.04 -15.22
C TYR A 954 20.82 53.23 -15.88
N ASN A 955 19.62 53.05 -16.44
CA ASN A 955 18.86 54.11 -17.09
C ASN A 955 17.80 54.68 -16.13
N PRO A 956 17.99 55.91 -15.59
CA PRO A 956 17.08 56.50 -14.60
C PRO A 956 15.73 56.96 -15.19
N ASN A 957 15.53 56.90 -16.51
CA ASN A 957 14.28 57.28 -17.18
C ASN A 957 13.44 56.07 -17.61
N SER A 958 13.76 54.88 -17.11
CA SER A 958 12.97 53.65 -17.33
C SER A 958 11.61 53.72 -16.62
N ALA A 959 10.57 53.19 -17.26
CA ALA A 959 9.25 53.00 -16.65
C ALA A 959 9.25 51.98 -15.49
N PHE A 960 10.31 51.17 -15.39
CA PHE A 960 10.60 50.32 -14.24
C PHE A 960 11.91 50.78 -13.59
N GLN A 961 11.82 51.23 -12.34
CA GLN A 961 12.96 51.57 -11.50
C GLN A 961 13.00 50.65 -10.30
N ILE A 962 14.19 50.21 -9.90
CA ILE A 962 14.38 49.38 -8.71
C ILE A 962 14.78 50.31 -7.56
N VAL A 963 13.84 50.53 -6.65
CA VAL A 963 14.03 51.32 -5.42
C VAL A 963 13.95 50.36 -4.22
N GLY A 964 14.85 50.51 -3.24
CA GLY A 964 14.87 49.65 -2.03
C GLY A 964 16.07 48.72 -1.87
N VAL A 965 17.11 48.81 -2.72
CA VAL A 965 18.37 48.06 -2.54
C VAL A 965 19.40 48.94 -1.81
N GLY A 966 19.18 49.16 -0.51
CA GLY A 966 20.03 49.98 0.37
C GLY A 966 19.24 51.01 1.19
N GLU A 967 19.95 51.85 1.96
CA GLU A 967 19.33 53.01 2.62
C GLU A 967 18.75 53.96 1.57
N LEU A 968 17.50 54.37 1.77
CA LEU A 968 16.75 55.23 0.86
C LEU A 968 17.05 56.71 1.12
N THR A 969 17.36 57.46 0.07
CA THR A 969 17.42 58.92 0.14
C THR A 969 16.01 59.50 0.31
N ASP A 970 15.89 60.71 0.85
CA ASP A 970 14.56 61.31 1.11
C ASP A 970 13.75 61.55 -0.18
N GLU A 971 14.44 61.78 -1.30
CA GLU A 971 13.84 61.87 -2.64
C GLU A 971 13.28 60.51 -3.11
N GLN A 972 13.92 59.40 -2.75
CA GLN A 972 13.43 58.04 -3.04
C GLN A 972 12.27 57.64 -2.11
N LYS A 973 12.30 58.03 -0.83
CA LYS A 973 11.16 57.88 0.09
C LYS A 973 9.92 58.61 -0.44
N GLN A 974 10.11 59.73 -1.13
CA GLN A 974 9.02 60.48 -1.79
C GLN A 974 8.43 59.79 -3.03
N GLN A 975 9.02 58.71 -3.54
CA GLN A 975 8.49 57.91 -4.66
C GLN A 975 7.74 56.64 -4.20
N LEU A 976 7.90 56.21 -2.95
CA LEU A 976 7.20 55.05 -2.39
C LEU A 976 5.70 55.28 -2.21
N ALA A 977 4.90 54.21 -2.23
CA ALA A 977 3.47 54.29 -1.96
C ALA A 977 3.20 54.69 -0.50
N GLN A 978 2.05 55.32 -0.23
CA GLN A 978 1.72 55.82 1.12
C GLN A 978 1.65 54.72 2.19
N SER A 979 1.29 53.49 1.79
CA SER A 979 1.30 52.28 2.64
C SER A 979 2.72 51.78 2.97
N GLU A 980 3.69 52.02 2.08
CA GLU A 980 5.09 51.61 2.27
C GLU A 980 5.86 52.59 3.16
N ARG A 981 5.57 53.90 3.03
CA ARG A 981 6.14 54.92 3.93
C ARG A 981 5.73 54.68 5.38
N ARG A 982 4.46 54.38 5.65
CA ARG A 982 3.99 54.02 7.01
C ARG A 982 4.74 52.82 7.61
N ARG A 983 5.09 51.82 6.81
CA ARG A 983 5.89 50.66 7.26
C ARG A 983 7.36 50.96 7.51
N LEU A 984 7.87 52.08 7.00
CA LEU A 984 9.23 52.56 7.27
C LEU A 984 9.30 53.45 8.53
N ASP A 985 8.21 54.13 8.88
CA ASP A 985 8.12 54.94 10.12
C ASP A 985 7.76 54.11 11.37
N GLU A 986 7.41 52.82 11.20
CA GLU A 986 7.08 51.85 12.28
C GLU A 986 8.27 50.94 12.66
N ARG A 987 9.51 51.33 12.33
CA ARG A 987 10.77 50.66 12.69
C ARG A 987 11.83 51.65 13.15
#